data_AF-A0AAJ7RUC6-F1
#
_entry.id   AF-A0AAJ7RUC6-F1
#
_cell.length_a   1.000
_cell.length_b   1.000
_cell.length_c   1.000
_cell.angle_alpha   90.00
_cell.angle_beta   90.00
_cell.angle_gamma   90.00
#
_symmetry.space_group_name_H-M   'P 1'
#
loop_
_entity.id
_entity.type
_entity.pdbx_description
1 polymer ?
#
loop_
_entity_poly.entity_id
_entity_poly.type
_entity_poly.pdbx_seq_one_letter_code
_entity_poly.pdbx_strand_id
1 'polypeptide(L)'
;MSSSRNMETPNEMSHRIGIGGYDADAVTENVAIARHSAVIDADMHWEMNYHEASIFLEEGRNNEKFDSHPRHPEDLPAYLLVHNSWYYGLDLLTSFVLLALAFVEEPAVPLFRLPVWTHGSIELLALIIIGIELALKLRWIGWGTILKHKRTMLKCITLAIMFVEAMTVLARQSSHFRVTRALRPIFLVDTKYCGGVRRFIRQILQTLPPILDMLGLLLFFISTYMVLGYYMFSEMNRNFVTLQDSFVSLFVLLTTANFPDVMMPSYSTNKWYAIYFVSYLCTMLYVMMNLMLAVVNETFTSAERDKFKKLLLHKRKACQHAFKLLVSKQNPDKMRFRQFEGLMRYYVPNKSTRDVILMFRYMNSSGSGALNVDEFVNVYDATTLQWELQYSSIPWYHAAWQPLQILCTAAHAAIIWPYFESIVCATIIGNAVAMLVRLIQPFDSLQESAHAFAACWDTLLFGGIFVSEALIKVLGLGTRRYLSSGWNLFDLGASISTLIAAFGLTIFPNAAFLVLFRPLRLLRLFKIKKRYRDVFGTLVILSPLMCSTAIVMLVLYYFFAIIGMELFAGYDMRNCCQNTTVEDFYKYSANGSTSLGYYYLNTFDNLMASGMTLFELTVVNNWFIVMNAYAFTVGLYTRAYFMTFYLVTMIVLTIVVSSFLEAFRFRIQYKRSTSKRDEEKMLHEEVELRWDELQSIVQDFQLLEQLRSTLVVGGTTTFIGSRPRTREVLQRRMYTHEIYEWLAEAEIEEKRSGSGPIGSFDEIGADDGAIASDHIVLNGGPLSQQNSSVTTSPM
;
A
#
# COMPACT_ATOMS: atom_id res chain seq x y z
N MET A 1 27.12 84.44 17.85
CA MET A 1 27.19 85.20 16.59
C MET A 1 26.71 84.26 15.49
N SER A 2 25.78 84.59 14.58
CA SER A 2 24.95 85.79 14.44
C SER A 2 23.66 85.45 13.66
N SER A 3 22.69 86.34 13.82
CA SER A 3 21.43 86.62 13.11
C SER A 3 21.46 86.48 11.55
N SER A 4 20.38 86.69 10.78
CA SER A 4 19.08 87.35 11.04
C SER A 4 18.00 86.93 10.01
N ARG A 5 16.77 87.39 10.22
CA ARG A 5 15.53 87.13 9.45
C ARG A 5 15.17 88.26 8.46
N ASN A 6 14.18 88.00 7.59
CA ASN A 6 13.28 88.93 6.86
C ASN A 6 13.80 89.64 5.57
N MET A 7 13.02 89.60 4.48
CA MET A 7 12.21 90.76 4.03
C MET A 7 11.20 90.45 2.90
N GLU A 8 10.36 91.46 2.57
CA GLU A 8 8.99 91.39 2.03
C GLU A 8 8.72 92.59 1.06
N THR A 9 7.72 92.63 0.15
CA THR A 9 6.62 91.67 -0.13
C THR A 9 6.19 91.49 -1.62
N PRO A 10 5.58 92.47 -2.36
CA PRO A 10 4.40 92.09 -3.18
C PRO A 10 4.24 92.65 -4.62
N ASN A 11 3.04 92.36 -5.17
CA ASN A 11 2.28 92.82 -6.37
C ASN A 11 2.16 91.77 -7.49
N GLU A 12 1.01 91.59 -8.18
CA GLU A 12 -0.20 92.44 -8.29
C GLU A 12 -1.52 91.64 -8.53
N MET A 13 -2.70 92.29 -8.52
CA MET A 13 -4.04 91.66 -8.57
C MET A 13 -4.70 91.65 -9.97
N SER A 14 -5.60 90.68 -10.25
CA SER A 14 -6.90 90.95 -10.91
C SER A 14 -7.96 89.81 -10.85
N HIS A 15 -9.05 90.06 -10.10
CA HIS A 15 -10.46 89.60 -10.20
C HIS A 15 -10.94 88.27 -10.90
N ARG A 16 -11.46 87.38 -10.03
CA ARG A 16 -12.76 86.62 -10.04
C ARG A 16 -13.62 86.46 -11.32
N ILE A 17 -14.10 85.22 -11.54
CA ILE A 17 -15.50 84.73 -11.38
C ILE A 17 -15.40 83.20 -11.13
N GLY A 18 -16.36 82.58 -10.43
CA GLY A 18 -16.31 81.13 -10.11
C GLY A 18 -17.62 80.39 -10.38
N ILE A 19 -17.61 79.05 -10.21
CA ILE A 19 -18.74 78.13 -9.95
C ILE A 19 -18.17 76.74 -9.64
N GLY A 20 -18.84 75.97 -8.77
CA GLY A 20 -18.78 74.51 -8.76
C GLY A 20 -17.73 73.90 -7.82
N GLY A 21 -18.20 73.18 -6.79
CA GLY A 21 -17.33 72.41 -5.91
C GLY A 21 -17.01 71.03 -6.50
N TYR A 22 -15.72 70.73 -6.61
CA TYR A 22 -15.14 69.40 -6.79
C TYR A 22 -13.79 69.42 -6.08
N ASP A 23 -13.64 68.66 -4.98
CA ASP A 23 -12.34 68.33 -4.35
C ASP A 23 -12.50 67.45 -3.08
N ALA A 24 -13.71 67.31 -2.54
CA ALA A 24 -13.96 66.32 -1.47
C ALA A 24 -13.92 64.87 -1.98
N ASP A 25 -14.41 64.63 -3.21
CA ASP A 25 -14.54 63.27 -3.78
C ASP A 25 -13.22 62.67 -4.26
N ALA A 26 -12.24 63.48 -4.69
CA ALA A 26 -10.93 62.97 -5.13
C ALA A 26 -10.10 62.45 -3.95
N VAL A 27 -10.29 62.98 -2.73
CA VAL A 27 -9.61 62.50 -1.52
C VAL A 27 -10.28 61.22 -1.00
N THR A 28 -11.61 61.13 -1.05
CA THR A 28 -12.33 59.90 -0.70
C THR A 28 -12.10 58.79 -1.72
N GLU A 29 -11.99 59.08 -3.02
CA GLU A 29 -11.59 58.09 -4.03
C GLU A 29 -10.17 57.58 -3.78
N ASN A 30 -9.17 58.44 -3.56
CA ASN A 30 -7.81 57.97 -3.29
C ASN A 30 -7.71 57.16 -1.98
N VAL A 31 -8.46 57.51 -0.94
CA VAL A 31 -8.57 56.70 0.30
C VAL A 31 -9.34 55.40 0.06
N ALA A 32 -10.36 55.41 -0.80
CA ALA A 32 -11.10 54.21 -1.19
C ALA A 32 -10.21 53.27 -2.02
N ILE A 33 -9.44 53.78 -2.98
CA ILE A 33 -8.47 53.02 -3.79
C ILE A 33 -7.36 52.46 -2.92
N ALA A 34 -6.79 53.24 -2.00
CA ALA A 34 -5.77 52.76 -1.05
C ALA A 34 -6.31 51.71 -0.06
N ARG A 35 -7.59 51.84 0.36
CA ARG A 35 -8.27 50.76 1.09
C ARG A 35 -8.52 49.54 0.20
N HIS A 36 -8.88 49.74 -1.06
CA HIS A 36 -9.17 48.65 -1.98
C HIS A 36 -7.91 47.85 -2.32
N SER A 37 -6.77 48.52 -2.51
CA SER A 37 -5.47 47.87 -2.69
C SER A 37 -5.01 47.16 -1.42
N ALA A 38 -5.15 47.78 -0.25
CA ALA A 38 -4.81 47.14 1.03
C ALA A 38 -5.71 45.92 1.35
N VAL A 39 -6.97 45.94 0.92
CA VAL A 39 -7.89 44.77 1.01
C VAL A 39 -7.47 43.69 0.01
N ILE A 40 -7.12 44.04 -1.22
CA ILE A 40 -6.62 43.09 -2.23
C ILE A 40 -5.31 42.42 -1.77
N ASP A 41 -4.35 43.18 -1.23
CA ASP A 41 -3.10 42.66 -0.68
C ASP A 41 -3.35 41.74 0.52
N ALA A 42 -4.30 42.10 1.40
CA ALA A 42 -4.68 41.27 2.55
C ALA A 42 -5.38 39.96 2.12
N ASP A 43 -6.32 40.00 1.18
CA ASP A 43 -7.00 38.81 0.67
C ASP A 43 -6.01 37.92 -0.12
N MET A 44 -5.09 38.49 -0.90
CA MET A 44 -4.02 37.73 -1.60
C MET A 44 -3.05 37.05 -0.61
N HIS A 45 -2.69 37.74 0.49
CA HIS A 45 -1.91 37.13 1.57
C HIS A 45 -2.68 35.97 2.25
N TRP A 46 -3.99 36.10 2.47
CA TRP A 46 -4.79 35.00 3.01
C TRP A 46 -4.91 33.82 2.02
N GLU A 47 -5.09 34.08 0.72
CA GLU A 47 -5.10 33.01 -0.30
C GLU A 47 -3.76 32.25 -0.35
N MET A 48 -2.63 32.94 -0.22
CA MET A 48 -1.31 32.30 -0.12
C MET A 48 -1.19 31.44 1.15
N ASN A 49 -1.62 31.95 2.31
CA ASN A 49 -1.64 31.18 3.57
C ASN A 49 -2.55 29.94 3.48
N TYR A 50 -3.72 30.03 2.84
CA TYR A 50 -4.61 28.87 2.64
C TYR A 50 -3.94 27.80 1.78
N HIS A 51 -3.21 28.21 0.75
CA HIS A 51 -2.49 27.31 -0.12
C HIS A 51 -1.29 26.66 0.58
N GLU A 52 -0.45 27.43 1.29
CA GLU A 52 0.68 26.90 2.08
C GLU A 52 0.21 25.92 3.17
N ALA A 53 -0.86 26.27 3.90
CA ALA A 53 -1.44 25.39 4.90
C ALA A 53 -2.05 24.10 4.30
N SER A 54 -2.58 24.15 3.08
CA SER A 54 -3.03 22.96 2.35
C SER A 54 -1.87 22.02 2.00
N ILE A 55 -0.72 22.59 1.59
CA ILE A 55 0.51 21.85 1.29
C ILE A 55 1.04 21.14 2.55
N PHE A 56 1.05 21.80 3.71
CA PHE A 56 1.42 21.13 4.97
C PHE A 56 0.55 19.90 5.29
N LEU A 57 -0.76 19.96 5.03
CA LEU A 57 -1.65 18.82 5.21
C LEU A 57 -1.41 17.71 4.17
N GLU A 58 -1.06 18.06 2.93
CA GLU A 58 -0.66 17.08 1.91
C GLU A 58 0.67 16.39 2.24
N GLU A 59 1.70 17.13 2.65
CA GLU A 59 3.00 16.61 3.12
C GLU A 59 2.80 15.69 4.35
N GLY A 60 1.98 16.13 5.30
CA GLY A 60 1.56 15.35 6.47
C GLY A 60 0.90 14.02 6.10
N ARG A 61 -0.03 14.04 5.13
CA ARG A 61 -0.73 12.86 4.60
C ARG A 61 0.19 11.92 3.82
N ASN A 62 1.08 12.46 2.99
CA ASN A 62 2.00 11.69 2.14
C ASN A 62 3.19 11.13 2.96
N ASN A 63 3.44 11.65 4.16
CA ASN A 63 4.62 11.39 4.99
C ASN A 63 5.89 11.89 4.26
N GLU A 64 5.87 13.16 3.90
CA GLU A 64 7.00 13.89 3.33
C GLU A 64 7.56 14.85 4.37
N LYS A 65 8.88 15.07 4.34
CA LYS A 65 9.55 15.88 5.36
C LYS A 65 9.33 17.36 5.11
N PHE A 66 9.00 18.11 6.16
CA PHE A 66 8.93 19.58 6.14
C PHE A 66 10.27 20.28 5.84
N ASP A 67 11.40 19.55 5.86
CA ASP A 67 12.73 20.03 5.45
C ASP A 67 12.74 20.57 4.00
N SER A 68 11.87 20.06 3.13
CA SER A 68 11.77 20.40 1.70
C SER A 68 10.53 21.24 1.35
N HIS A 69 9.88 21.84 2.34
CA HIS A 69 8.69 22.66 2.13
C HIS A 69 8.99 23.89 1.25
N PRO A 70 8.18 24.22 0.21
CA PRO A 70 8.42 25.36 -0.66
C PRO A 70 8.17 26.69 0.08
N ARG A 71 9.23 27.38 0.51
CA ARG A 71 9.15 28.66 1.25
C ARG A 71 9.09 29.90 0.36
N HIS A 72 9.51 29.78 -0.90
CA HIS A 72 9.52 30.89 -1.86
C HIS A 72 8.49 30.63 -2.97
N PRO A 73 7.82 31.68 -3.48
CA PRO A 73 6.82 31.54 -4.53
C PRO A 73 7.40 31.02 -5.86
N GLU A 74 8.72 31.09 -6.06
CA GLU A 74 9.42 30.53 -7.23
C GLU A 74 9.51 28.99 -7.22
N ASP A 75 9.49 28.38 -6.03
CA ASP A 75 9.56 26.92 -5.87
C ASP A 75 8.19 26.25 -6.02
N LEU A 76 7.13 27.00 -5.73
CA LEU A 76 5.74 26.53 -5.71
C LEU A 76 5.28 25.93 -7.06
N PRO A 77 5.56 26.50 -8.25
CA PRO A 77 5.22 25.88 -9.53
C PRO A 77 5.92 24.53 -9.74
N ALA A 78 7.17 24.39 -9.27
CA ALA A 78 7.90 23.12 -9.36
C ALA A 78 7.31 22.07 -8.41
N TYR A 79 6.92 22.48 -7.18
CA TYR A 79 6.20 21.63 -6.24
C TYR A 79 4.89 21.09 -6.86
N LEU A 80 4.03 21.98 -7.36
CA LEU A 80 2.73 21.62 -7.94
C LEU A 80 2.86 20.70 -9.15
N LEU A 81 3.86 20.91 -10.01
CA LEU A 81 4.11 20.08 -11.17
C LEU A 81 4.53 18.64 -10.77
N VAL A 82 5.42 18.51 -9.78
CA VAL A 82 5.85 17.20 -9.24
C VAL A 82 4.72 16.49 -8.47
N HIS A 83 3.77 17.24 -7.91
CA HIS A 83 2.63 16.70 -7.16
C HIS A 83 1.39 16.38 -8.01
N ASN A 84 1.46 16.63 -9.32
CA ASN A 84 0.38 16.33 -10.24
C ASN A 84 0.22 14.81 -10.49
N SER A 85 -1.02 14.33 -10.59
CA SER A 85 -1.37 12.95 -10.98
C SER A 85 -0.71 12.50 -12.29
N TRP A 86 -0.52 13.43 -13.24
CA TRP A 86 0.18 13.14 -14.50
C TRP A 86 1.65 12.76 -14.30
N TYR A 87 2.37 13.48 -13.44
CA TYR A 87 3.77 13.17 -13.10
C TYR A 87 3.87 11.76 -12.49
N TYR A 88 2.98 11.43 -11.54
CA TYR A 88 2.98 10.10 -10.90
C TYR A 88 2.57 8.96 -11.85
N GLY A 89 1.68 9.24 -12.81
CA GLY A 89 1.32 8.27 -13.85
C GLY A 89 2.46 8.00 -14.82
N LEU A 90 3.30 9.00 -15.10
CA LEU A 90 4.42 8.95 -16.04
C LEU A 90 5.62 8.19 -15.45
N ASP A 91 6.00 8.43 -14.18
CA ASP A 91 7.03 7.68 -13.43
C ASP A 91 6.63 6.20 -13.29
N LEU A 92 5.33 5.92 -13.08
CA LEU A 92 4.80 4.55 -13.04
C LEU A 92 4.83 3.86 -14.41
N LEU A 93 4.37 4.54 -15.47
CA LEU A 93 4.32 3.99 -16.82
C LEU A 93 5.74 3.69 -17.35
N THR A 94 6.66 4.62 -17.20
CA THR A 94 8.06 4.46 -17.64
C THR A 94 8.78 3.38 -16.85
N SER A 95 8.59 3.31 -15.53
CA SER A 95 9.08 2.21 -14.70
C SER A 95 8.52 0.86 -15.16
N PHE A 96 7.22 0.77 -15.47
CA PHE A 96 6.61 -0.47 -15.97
C PHE A 96 7.18 -0.90 -17.33
N VAL A 97 7.33 0.04 -18.27
CA VAL A 97 7.97 -0.20 -19.58
C VAL A 97 9.41 -0.71 -19.40
N LEU A 98 10.19 -0.10 -18.51
CA LEU A 98 11.58 -0.50 -18.25
C LEU A 98 11.70 -1.93 -17.71
N LEU A 99 10.76 -2.38 -16.86
CA LEU A 99 10.69 -3.77 -16.42
C LEU A 99 10.19 -4.70 -17.53
N ALA A 100 9.19 -4.28 -18.32
CA ALA A 100 8.59 -5.07 -19.39
C ALA A 100 9.57 -5.38 -20.54
N LEU A 101 10.58 -4.53 -20.76
CA LEU A 101 11.66 -4.79 -21.73
C LEU A 101 12.39 -6.13 -21.48
N ALA A 102 12.43 -6.64 -20.24
CA ALA A 102 13.05 -7.93 -19.93
C ALA A 102 12.30 -9.17 -20.47
N PHE A 103 11.11 -9.01 -21.08
CA PHE A 103 10.47 -10.07 -21.86
C PHE A 103 10.94 -10.11 -23.33
N VAL A 104 11.54 -9.02 -23.79
CA VAL A 104 11.83 -8.68 -25.21
C VAL A 104 13.32 -8.69 -25.51
N GLU A 105 14.12 -8.26 -24.53
CA GLU A 105 15.58 -8.31 -24.55
C GLU A 105 16.11 -9.74 -24.43
N GLU A 106 17.27 -10.00 -25.05
CA GLU A 106 17.94 -11.30 -24.92
C GLU A 106 18.40 -11.56 -23.47
N PRO A 107 18.13 -12.75 -22.90
CA PRO A 107 17.44 -13.90 -23.53
C PRO A 107 15.90 -13.73 -23.51
N ALA A 108 15.31 -13.71 -24.72
CA ALA A 108 13.97 -13.18 -24.97
C ALA A 108 12.95 -14.28 -25.26
N VAL A 109 11.69 -14.06 -24.83
CA VAL A 109 10.58 -14.96 -25.16
C VAL A 109 10.48 -15.07 -26.69
N PRO A 110 10.50 -16.27 -27.30
CA PRO A 110 10.62 -16.41 -28.76
C PRO A 110 9.56 -15.65 -29.59
N LEU A 111 8.37 -15.43 -29.02
CA LEU A 111 7.27 -14.68 -29.63
C LEU A 111 7.49 -13.15 -29.66
N PHE A 112 8.33 -12.61 -28.77
CA PHE A 112 8.46 -11.17 -28.50
C PHE A 112 9.88 -10.61 -28.73
N ARG A 113 10.79 -11.38 -29.35
CA ARG A 113 12.17 -10.95 -29.63
C ARG A 113 12.20 -9.75 -30.59
N LEU A 114 12.68 -8.60 -30.11
CA LEU A 114 12.94 -7.41 -30.93
C LEU A 114 14.44 -7.27 -31.26
N PRO A 115 14.81 -6.59 -32.36
CA PRO A 115 16.21 -6.33 -32.67
C PRO A 115 16.84 -5.33 -31.70
N VAL A 116 18.17 -5.43 -31.54
CA VAL A 116 18.95 -4.76 -30.48
C VAL A 116 18.75 -3.23 -30.46
N TRP A 117 18.75 -2.60 -31.63
CA TRP A 117 18.54 -1.16 -31.75
C TRP A 117 17.16 -0.71 -31.26
N THR A 118 16.10 -1.52 -31.44
CA THR A 118 14.74 -1.16 -31.03
C THR A 118 14.60 -1.21 -29.52
N HIS A 119 14.96 -2.32 -28.87
CA HIS A 119 14.84 -2.41 -27.41
C HIS A 119 15.81 -1.44 -26.70
N GLY A 120 17.02 -1.24 -27.23
CA GLY A 120 17.99 -0.27 -26.69
C GLY A 120 17.51 1.18 -26.81
N SER A 121 16.80 1.53 -27.89
CA SER A 121 16.23 2.88 -28.06
C SER A 121 15.07 3.13 -27.09
N ILE A 122 14.23 2.12 -26.82
CA ILE A 122 13.15 2.21 -25.83
C ILE A 122 13.72 2.32 -24.41
N GLU A 123 14.77 1.56 -24.09
CA GLU A 123 15.49 1.66 -22.81
C GLU A 123 16.08 3.06 -22.61
N LEU A 124 16.79 3.59 -23.62
CA LEU A 124 17.38 4.92 -23.57
C LEU A 124 16.31 6.01 -23.38
N LEU A 125 15.19 5.93 -24.11
CA LEU A 125 14.07 6.86 -23.98
C LEU A 125 13.46 6.83 -22.56
N ALA A 126 13.23 5.64 -22.00
CA ALA A 126 12.71 5.49 -20.64
C ALA A 126 13.66 6.08 -19.59
N LEU A 127 14.97 5.84 -19.72
CA LEU A 127 15.99 6.39 -18.82
C LEU A 127 16.10 7.92 -18.93
N ILE A 128 15.98 8.49 -20.12
CA ILE A 128 15.94 9.96 -20.33
C ILE A 128 14.73 10.57 -19.61
N ILE A 129 13.55 9.96 -19.75
CA ILE A 129 12.33 10.44 -19.10
C ILE A 129 12.46 10.45 -17.57
N ILE A 130 12.95 9.34 -16.98
CA ILE A 130 13.21 9.26 -15.53
C ILE A 130 14.29 10.28 -15.11
N GLY A 131 15.25 10.60 -15.98
CA GLY A 131 16.23 11.67 -15.77
C GLY A 131 15.61 13.07 -15.73
N ILE A 132 14.64 13.37 -16.60
CA ILE A 132 13.89 14.64 -16.63
C ILE A 132 13.04 14.78 -15.36
N GLU A 133 12.34 13.74 -14.95
CA GLU A 133 11.58 13.70 -13.69
C GLU A 133 12.47 13.99 -12.48
N LEU A 134 13.64 13.35 -12.42
CA LEU A 134 14.62 13.55 -11.37
C LEU A 134 15.16 15.00 -11.36
N ALA A 135 15.36 15.61 -12.53
CA ALA A 135 15.77 17.01 -12.66
C ALA A 135 14.68 17.99 -12.20
N LEU A 136 13.40 17.73 -12.49
CA LEU A 136 12.27 18.51 -11.98
C LEU A 136 12.20 18.42 -10.44
N LYS A 137 12.39 17.23 -9.89
CA LYS A 137 12.45 17.01 -8.44
C LYS A 137 13.64 17.70 -7.77
N LEU A 138 14.78 17.76 -8.47
CA LEU A 138 15.98 18.47 -8.03
C LEU A 138 15.80 19.98 -8.00
N ARG A 139 15.03 20.55 -8.94
CA ARG A 139 14.67 21.97 -8.94
C ARG A 139 13.90 22.37 -7.68
N TRP A 140 12.96 21.54 -7.22
CA TRP A 140 12.20 21.80 -5.99
C TRP A 140 12.99 21.54 -4.70
N ILE A 141 13.62 20.35 -4.56
CA ILE A 141 14.23 19.93 -3.28
C ILE A 141 15.60 20.57 -3.03
N GLY A 142 16.29 20.99 -4.09
CA GLY A 142 17.65 21.54 -4.04
C GLY A 142 18.74 20.48 -3.86
N TRP A 143 19.94 20.81 -4.35
CA TRP A 143 21.10 19.90 -4.40
C TRP A 143 21.52 19.37 -3.02
N GLY A 144 21.64 20.24 -2.02
CA GLY A 144 22.15 19.86 -0.69
C GLY A 144 21.25 18.85 0.03
N THR A 145 19.94 18.89 -0.21
CA THR A 145 18.97 17.97 0.41
C THR A 145 18.87 16.66 -0.37
N ILE A 146 18.94 16.69 -1.71
CA ILE A 146 18.95 15.47 -2.53
C ILE A 146 20.22 14.62 -2.27
N LEU A 147 21.40 15.24 -2.19
CA LEU A 147 22.66 14.53 -1.93
C LEU A 147 22.65 13.80 -0.57
N LYS A 148 21.98 14.36 0.44
CA LYS A 148 21.78 13.73 1.76
C LYS A 148 20.74 12.60 1.72
N HIS A 149 19.83 12.59 0.74
CA HIS A 149 18.73 11.64 0.67
C HIS A 149 19.14 10.32 -0.01
N LYS A 150 19.67 9.38 0.80
CA LYS A 150 20.20 8.05 0.39
C LYS A 150 19.40 7.33 -0.72
N ARG A 151 18.07 7.37 -0.69
CA ARG A 151 17.20 6.71 -1.68
C ARG A 151 17.27 7.36 -3.06
N THR A 152 17.25 8.69 -3.12
CA THR A 152 17.37 9.42 -4.39
C THR A 152 18.77 9.26 -4.95
N MET A 153 19.81 9.31 -4.10
CA MET A 153 21.18 9.02 -4.52
C MET A 153 21.34 7.63 -5.13
N LEU A 154 20.69 6.60 -4.55
CA LEU A 154 20.69 5.27 -5.16
C LEU A 154 19.99 5.27 -6.53
N LYS A 155 18.82 5.93 -6.70
CA LYS A 155 18.14 6.11 -8.01
C LYS A 155 19.05 6.82 -9.03
N CYS A 156 19.82 7.83 -8.60
CA CYS A 156 20.78 8.56 -9.44
C CYS A 156 21.92 7.66 -9.92
N ILE A 157 22.55 6.91 -9.00
CA ILE A 157 23.67 6.02 -9.30
C ILE A 157 23.23 4.89 -10.26
N THR A 158 22.07 4.26 -10.00
CA THR A 158 21.55 3.21 -10.89
C THR A 158 21.18 3.75 -12.27
N LEU A 159 20.61 4.96 -12.34
CA LEU A 159 20.28 5.60 -13.61
C LEU A 159 21.54 5.93 -14.42
N ALA A 160 22.59 6.46 -13.79
CA ALA A 160 23.85 6.75 -14.46
C ALA A 160 24.52 5.50 -15.04
N ILE A 161 24.57 4.41 -14.25
CA ILE A 161 25.13 3.12 -14.69
C ILE A 161 24.33 2.57 -15.88
N MET A 162 22.99 2.51 -15.78
CA MET A 162 22.14 2.00 -16.85
C MET A 162 22.18 2.86 -18.12
N PHE A 163 22.29 4.18 -17.98
CA PHE A 163 22.37 5.08 -19.13
C PHE A 163 23.65 4.85 -19.93
N VAL A 164 24.80 4.74 -19.25
CA VAL A 164 26.08 4.37 -19.87
C VAL A 164 25.97 3.00 -20.54
N GLU A 165 25.40 2.01 -19.85
CA GLU A 165 25.26 0.66 -20.40
C GLU A 165 24.37 0.62 -21.65
N ALA A 166 23.20 1.27 -21.63
CA ALA A 166 22.30 1.37 -22.78
C ALA A 166 22.98 2.04 -23.98
N MET A 167 23.76 3.10 -23.75
CA MET A 167 24.60 3.70 -24.78
C MET A 167 25.64 2.71 -25.34
N THR A 168 26.32 1.92 -24.50
CA THR A 168 27.29 0.93 -24.99
C THR A 168 26.65 -0.21 -25.78
N VAL A 169 25.43 -0.64 -25.43
CA VAL A 169 24.68 -1.66 -26.18
C VAL A 169 24.28 -1.12 -27.56
N LEU A 170 23.79 0.12 -27.63
CA LEU A 170 23.47 0.78 -28.89
C LEU A 170 24.71 1.04 -29.76
N ALA A 171 25.85 1.39 -29.17
CA ALA A 171 27.10 1.59 -29.92
C ALA A 171 27.68 0.26 -30.46
N ARG A 172 27.57 -0.83 -29.69
CA ARG A 172 28.11 -2.16 -30.07
C ARG A 172 27.16 -2.99 -30.95
N GLN A 173 25.86 -2.68 -30.95
CA GLN A 173 24.80 -3.51 -31.57
C GLN A 173 24.79 -4.97 -31.09
N SER A 174 25.39 -5.25 -29.92
CA SER A 174 25.49 -6.57 -29.30
C SER A 174 25.11 -6.50 -27.83
N SER A 175 24.28 -7.43 -27.37
CA SER A 175 24.11 -7.75 -25.96
C SER A 175 25.46 -8.16 -25.34
N HIS A 176 25.67 -7.82 -24.06
CA HIS A 176 26.76 -8.34 -23.24
C HIS A 176 26.15 -8.91 -21.95
N PHE A 177 26.97 -9.26 -20.95
CA PHE A 177 26.49 -9.72 -19.65
C PHE A 177 25.89 -8.54 -18.86
N ARG A 178 24.55 -8.47 -18.74
CA ARG A 178 23.80 -7.27 -18.31
C ARG A 178 23.14 -7.42 -16.93
N VAL A 179 23.90 -7.83 -15.92
CA VAL A 179 23.38 -8.02 -14.55
C VAL A 179 22.74 -6.76 -13.93
N THR A 180 23.10 -5.55 -14.38
CA THR A 180 22.51 -4.30 -13.89
C THR A 180 20.99 -4.25 -14.11
N ARG A 181 20.46 -4.94 -15.13
CA ARG A 181 19.01 -5.15 -15.37
C ARG A 181 18.26 -5.55 -14.10
N ALA A 182 18.88 -6.32 -13.20
CA ALA A 182 18.29 -6.78 -11.94
C ALA A 182 17.91 -5.63 -10.99
N LEU A 183 18.53 -4.45 -11.15
CA LEU A 183 18.25 -3.24 -10.36
C LEU A 183 17.05 -2.43 -10.88
N ARG A 184 16.52 -2.71 -12.08
CA ARG A 184 15.38 -1.97 -12.67
C ARG A 184 14.14 -1.84 -11.75
N PRO A 185 13.78 -2.83 -10.91
CA PRO A 185 12.67 -2.68 -9.97
C PRO A 185 12.79 -1.50 -8.98
N ILE A 186 13.99 -0.93 -8.79
CA ILE A 186 14.16 0.26 -7.93
C ILE A 186 13.35 1.46 -8.43
N PHE A 187 13.19 1.62 -9.74
CA PHE A 187 12.42 2.71 -10.35
C PHE A 187 10.94 2.55 -9.99
N LEU A 188 10.37 1.35 -10.22
CA LEU A 188 8.99 1.01 -9.84
C LEU A 188 8.73 1.20 -8.33
N VAL A 189 9.67 0.76 -7.48
CA VAL A 189 9.54 0.87 -6.01
C VAL A 189 9.61 2.33 -5.53
N ASP A 190 10.25 3.26 -6.25
CA ASP A 190 10.28 4.67 -5.83
C ASP A 190 9.02 5.47 -6.22
N THR A 191 8.17 4.95 -7.11
CA THR A 191 6.92 5.60 -7.52
C THR A 191 5.99 5.90 -6.33
N LYS A 192 5.10 6.90 -6.48
CA LYS A 192 4.12 7.24 -5.43
C LYS A 192 3.14 6.10 -5.17
N TYR A 193 2.63 5.47 -6.24
CA TYR A 193 1.65 4.39 -6.15
C TYR A 193 2.21 3.14 -5.46
N CYS A 194 3.47 2.77 -5.71
CA CYS A 194 4.14 1.66 -5.00
C CYS A 194 4.65 2.05 -3.60
N GLY A 195 4.18 3.16 -3.02
CA GLY A 195 4.53 3.58 -1.65
C GLY A 195 4.27 2.52 -0.58
N GLY A 196 3.26 1.64 -0.76
CA GLY A 196 3.02 0.48 0.11
C GLY A 196 4.14 -0.58 0.02
N VAL A 197 4.50 -0.97 -1.20
CA VAL A 197 5.60 -1.89 -1.53
C VAL A 197 6.92 -1.39 -0.93
N ARG A 198 7.25 -0.12 -1.16
CA ARG A 198 8.45 0.55 -0.60
C ARG A 198 8.48 0.56 0.94
N ARG A 199 7.32 0.77 1.57
CA ARG A 199 7.18 0.72 3.03
C ARG A 199 7.40 -0.70 3.56
N PHE A 200 7.00 -1.74 2.82
CA PHE A 200 7.18 -3.15 3.18
C PHE A 200 8.62 -3.64 2.99
N ILE A 201 9.26 -3.32 1.86
CA ILE A 201 10.69 -3.62 1.62
C ILE A 201 11.57 -2.99 2.72
N ARG A 202 11.27 -1.75 3.12
CA ARG A 202 11.97 -1.11 4.25
C ARG A 202 11.79 -1.88 5.55
N GLN A 203 10.60 -2.39 5.84
CA GLN A 203 10.35 -3.20 7.04
C GLN A 203 11.18 -4.48 7.02
N ILE A 204 11.19 -5.23 5.91
CA ILE A 204 12.02 -6.43 5.75
C ILE A 204 13.51 -6.13 6.03
N LEU A 205 14.05 -5.06 5.45
CA LEU A 205 15.44 -4.66 5.66
C LEU A 205 15.73 -4.18 7.09
N GLN A 206 14.73 -3.63 7.79
CA GLN A 206 14.85 -3.22 9.19
C GLN A 206 14.74 -4.39 10.18
N THR A 207 13.98 -5.44 9.84
CA THR A 207 13.90 -6.68 10.62
C THR A 207 15.06 -7.63 10.35
N LEU A 208 15.86 -7.40 9.30
CA LEU A 208 16.94 -8.31 8.89
C LEU A 208 18.05 -8.52 9.95
N PRO A 209 18.53 -7.52 10.72
CA PRO A 209 19.70 -7.74 11.59
C PRO A 209 19.52 -8.83 12.66
N PRO A 210 18.43 -8.84 13.47
CA PRO A 210 18.19 -9.93 14.43
C PRO A 210 18.01 -11.32 13.77
N ILE A 211 17.56 -11.34 12.51
CA ILE A 211 17.41 -12.58 11.74
C ILE A 211 18.77 -13.11 11.30
N LEU A 212 19.73 -12.23 10.97
CA LEU A 212 21.10 -12.62 10.64
C LEU A 212 21.84 -13.23 11.84
N ASP A 213 21.61 -12.71 13.05
CA ASP A 213 22.17 -13.30 14.28
C ASP A 213 21.67 -14.74 14.49
N MET A 214 20.36 -14.97 14.31
CA MET A 214 19.74 -16.30 14.40
C MET A 214 20.19 -17.23 13.26
N LEU A 215 20.39 -16.70 12.06
CA LEU A 215 20.96 -17.45 10.93
C LEU A 215 22.42 -17.85 11.20
N GLY A 216 23.20 -17.00 11.86
CA GLY A 216 24.55 -17.33 12.32
C GLY A 216 24.56 -18.52 13.29
N LEU A 217 23.64 -18.51 14.27
CA LEU A 217 23.46 -19.64 15.21
C LEU A 217 23.04 -20.93 14.48
N LEU A 218 22.13 -20.84 13.51
CA LEU A 218 21.70 -21.96 12.69
C LEU A 218 22.87 -22.57 11.88
N LEU A 219 23.64 -21.73 11.19
CA LEU A 219 24.81 -22.16 10.40
C LEU A 219 25.90 -22.79 11.29
N PHE A 220 26.09 -22.30 12.51
CA PHE A 220 27.00 -22.90 13.49
C PHE A 220 26.59 -24.34 13.87
N PHE A 221 25.31 -24.58 14.16
CA PHE A 221 24.83 -25.93 14.44
C PHE A 221 24.89 -26.85 13.21
N ILE A 222 24.53 -26.36 12.01
CA ILE A 222 24.68 -27.12 10.76
C ILE A 222 26.14 -27.53 10.56
N SER A 223 27.09 -26.62 10.80
CA SER A 223 28.53 -26.90 10.72
C SER A 223 28.98 -27.94 11.75
N THR A 224 28.42 -27.91 12.96
CA THR A 224 28.69 -28.91 14.01
C THR A 224 28.19 -30.30 13.61
N TYR A 225 26.96 -30.39 13.10
CA TYR A 225 26.39 -31.64 12.59
C TYR A 225 27.08 -32.13 11.31
N MET A 226 27.57 -31.23 10.44
CA MET A 226 28.37 -31.56 9.24
C MET A 226 29.64 -32.32 9.62
N VAL A 227 30.42 -31.81 10.58
CA VAL A 227 31.64 -32.48 11.05
C VAL A 227 31.31 -33.86 11.62
N LEU A 228 30.28 -33.95 12.48
CA LEU A 228 29.85 -35.24 13.06
C LEU A 228 29.38 -36.24 11.98
N GLY A 229 28.55 -35.79 11.03
CA GLY A 229 27.99 -36.61 9.96
C GLY A 229 29.06 -37.14 9.01
N TYR A 230 30.05 -36.31 8.66
CA TYR A 230 31.21 -36.73 7.87
C TYR A 230 31.96 -37.88 8.54
N TYR A 231 32.39 -37.72 9.80
CA TYR A 231 33.11 -38.78 10.51
C TYR A 231 32.27 -40.03 10.79
N MET A 232 30.94 -39.91 10.93
CA MET A 232 30.06 -41.06 11.15
C MET A 232 29.66 -41.82 9.88
N PHE A 233 29.60 -41.16 8.72
CA PHE A 233 28.93 -41.72 7.53
C PHE A 233 29.72 -41.68 6.22
N SER A 234 30.93 -41.09 6.18
CA SER A 234 31.71 -40.93 4.93
C SER A 234 31.95 -42.22 4.16
N GLU A 235 32.08 -43.38 4.82
CA GLU A 235 32.27 -44.68 4.17
C GLU A 235 30.96 -45.35 3.74
N MET A 236 29.84 -44.96 4.36
CA MET A 236 28.57 -45.70 4.33
C MET A 236 27.51 -45.02 3.47
N ASN A 237 27.60 -43.70 3.29
CA ASN A 237 26.56 -42.88 2.69
C ASN A 237 27.17 -41.85 1.74
N ARG A 238 26.80 -41.94 0.45
CA ARG A 238 27.30 -41.07 -0.63
C ARG A 238 27.10 -39.57 -0.36
N ASN A 239 26.10 -39.22 0.46
CA ASN A 239 25.77 -37.84 0.82
C ASN A 239 26.78 -37.20 1.80
N PHE A 240 27.66 -38.01 2.44
CA PHE A 240 28.59 -37.56 3.48
C PHE A 240 30.08 -37.79 3.12
N VAL A 241 30.38 -38.08 1.86
CA VAL A 241 31.75 -38.40 1.37
C VAL A 241 32.71 -37.21 1.46
N THR A 242 32.20 -35.98 1.37
CA THR A 242 33.00 -34.76 1.57
C THR A 242 32.34 -33.86 2.60
N LEU A 243 33.10 -32.95 3.21
CA LEU A 243 32.54 -31.92 4.09
C LEU A 243 31.55 -31.01 3.34
N GLN A 244 31.82 -30.70 2.07
CA GLN A 244 30.93 -29.88 1.24
C GLN A 244 29.59 -30.59 0.97
N ASP A 245 29.62 -31.87 0.60
CA ASP A 245 28.39 -32.62 0.33
C ASP A 245 27.63 -32.93 1.63
N SER A 246 28.33 -33.13 2.75
CA SER A 246 27.74 -33.20 4.09
C SER A 246 27.00 -31.92 4.45
N PHE A 247 27.62 -30.75 4.22
CA PHE A 247 27.00 -29.44 4.43
C PHE A 247 25.76 -29.25 3.56
N VAL A 248 25.87 -29.54 2.25
CA VAL A 248 24.76 -29.40 1.29
C VAL A 248 23.61 -30.34 1.66
N SER A 249 23.90 -31.59 2.00
CA SER A 249 22.88 -32.59 2.35
C SER A 249 22.15 -32.25 3.65
N LEU A 250 22.86 -31.69 4.65
CA LEU A 250 22.25 -31.20 5.89
C LEU A 250 21.47 -29.90 5.67
N PHE A 251 21.95 -28.99 4.82
CA PHE A 251 21.23 -27.78 4.44
C PHE A 251 19.92 -28.12 3.71
N VAL A 252 19.89 -29.14 2.85
CA VAL A 252 18.65 -29.64 2.23
C VAL A 252 17.77 -30.37 3.27
N LEU A 253 18.36 -31.08 4.23
CA LEU A 253 17.63 -31.74 5.31
C LEU A 253 16.97 -30.75 6.28
N LEU A 254 17.54 -29.56 6.48
CA LEU A 254 16.90 -28.47 7.21
C LEU A 254 15.53 -28.14 6.61
N THR A 255 15.43 -28.18 5.29
CA THR A 255 14.18 -27.91 4.56
C THR A 255 13.29 -29.15 4.44
N THR A 256 13.71 -30.29 5.00
CA THR A 256 13.08 -31.63 4.89
C THR A 256 12.92 -32.19 3.47
N ALA A 257 13.50 -31.56 2.45
CA ALA A 257 13.23 -31.89 1.05
C ALA A 257 13.84 -33.23 0.60
N ASN A 258 14.84 -33.76 1.32
CA ASN A 258 15.52 -35.03 1.04
C ASN A 258 15.33 -36.08 2.16
N PHE A 259 14.31 -35.92 3.01
CA PHE A 259 13.94 -36.90 4.02
C PHE A 259 12.78 -37.77 3.49
N PRO A 260 12.85 -39.11 3.53
CA PRO A 260 13.79 -39.94 4.29
C PRO A 260 15.12 -40.27 3.58
N ASP A 261 15.24 -39.99 2.28
CA ASP A 261 16.28 -40.54 1.40
C ASP A 261 17.72 -40.36 1.88
N VAL A 262 18.06 -39.21 2.46
CA VAL A 262 19.40 -38.93 3.00
C VAL A 262 19.80 -39.86 4.16
N MET A 263 18.82 -40.35 4.92
CA MET A 263 19.01 -41.24 6.07
C MET A 263 19.06 -42.72 5.67
N MET A 264 18.34 -43.12 4.61
CA MET A 264 18.10 -44.53 4.28
C MET A 264 19.36 -45.39 4.11
N PRO A 265 20.46 -44.94 3.44
CA PRO A 265 21.69 -45.72 3.36
C PRO A 265 22.27 -46.04 4.75
N SER A 266 22.45 -45.02 5.60
CA SER A 266 22.93 -45.20 6.96
C SER A 266 21.99 -46.09 7.78
N TYR A 267 20.68 -45.84 7.73
CA TYR A 267 19.67 -46.61 8.48
C TYR A 267 19.62 -48.09 8.11
N SER A 268 19.87 -48.42 6.84
CA SER A 268 19.91 -49.82 6.36
C SER A 268 21.03 -50.64 7.01
N THR A 269 22.16 -49.99 7.35
CA THR A 269 23.32 -50.65 7.98
C THR A 269 23.14 -50.80 9.49
N ASN A 270 22.62 -49.78 10.17
CA ASN A 270 22.28 -49.83 11.59
C ASN A 270 21.14 -48.86 11.90
N LYS A 271 20.06 -49.41 12.48
CA LYS A 271 18.86 -48.65 12.84
C LYS A 271 19.13 -47.53 13.85
N TRP A 272 20.16 -47.68 14.69
CA TRP A 272 20.55 -46.66 15.67
C TRP A 272 21.01 -45.34 15.05
N TYR A 273 21.49 -45.34 13.79
CA TYR A 273 21.86 -44.10 13.11
C TYR A 273 20.67 -43.17 12.83
N ALA A 274 19.42 -43.64 12.95
CA ALA A 274 18.25 -42.77 12.94
C ALA A 274 18.31 -41.68 14.03
N ILE A 275 18.95 -41.95 15.18
CA ILE A 275 19.10 -40.97 16.28
C ILE A 275 19.81 -39.70 15.80
N TYR A 276 20.83 -39.81 14.94
CA TYR A 276 21.53 -38.65 14.39
C TYR A 276 20.54 -37.75 13.63
N PHE A 277 19.83 -38.30 12.64
CA PHE A 277 18.89 -37.54 11.80
C PHE A 277 17.69 -37.01 12.57
N VAL A 278 17.15 -37.80 13.52
CA VAL A 278 16.05 -37.37 14.39
C VAL A 278 16.49 -36.26 15.34
N SER A 279 17.71 -36.33 15.90
CA SER A 279 18.25 -35.24 16.74
C SER A 279 18.44 -33.95 15.92
N TYR A 280 18.99 -34.07 14.70
CA TYR A 280 19.16 -32.94 13.79
C TYR A 280 17.83 -32.27 13.47
N LEU A 281 16.80 -33.03 13.08
CA LEU A 281 15.48 -32.49 12.78
C LEU A 281 14.81 -31.89 14.03
N CYS A 282 14.94 -32.52 15.19
CA CYS A 282 14.41 -31.98 16.44
C CYS A 282 15.03 -30.61 16.78
N THR A 283 16.37 -30.52 16.76
CA THR A 283 17.07 -29.27 17.11
C THR A 283 16.94 -28.21 16.02
N MET A 284 17.17 -28.55 14.74
CA MET A 284 17.19 -27.54 13.67
C MET A 284 15.79 -27.15 13.20
N LEU A 285 14.92 -28.11 12.88
CA LEU A 285 13.59 -27.81 12.34
C LEU A 285 12.62 -27.40 13.45
N TYR A 286 12.48 -28.19 14.52
CA TYR A 286 11.44 -27.92 15.52
C TYR A 286 11.83 -26.85 16.54
N VAL A 287 13.11 -26.71 16.90
CA VAL A 287 13.58 -25.63 17.78
C VAL A 287 14.04 -24.40 16.98
N MET A 288 15.12 -24.50 16.19
CA MET A 288 15.75 -23.31 15.61
C MET A 288 14.89 -22.58 14.57
N MET A 289 14.28 -23.29 13.61
CA MET A 289 13.44 -22.65 12.58
C MET A 289 12.17 -22.00 13.16
N ASN A 290 11.55 -22.64 14.14
CA ASN A 290 10.38 -22.06 14.84
C ASN A 290 10.76 -20.88 15.74
N LEU A 291 11.92 -20.92 16.39
CA LEU A 291 12.45 -19.80 17.18
C LEU A 291 12.78 -18.60 16.28
N MET A 292 13.39 -18.84 15.12
CA MET A 292 13.60 -17.81 14.09
C MET A 292 12.27 -17.19 13.65
N LEU A 293 11.24 -18.00 13.36
CA LEU A 293 9.90 -17.49 13.01
C LEU A 293 9.29 -16.62 14.13
N ALA A 294 9.51 -16.97 15.40
CA ALA A 294 9.05 -16.17 16.53
C ALA A 294 9.77 -14.81 16.60
N VAL A 295 11.10 -14.79 16.49
CA VAL A 295 11.92 -13.56 16.46
C VAL A 295 11.53 -12.65 15.27
N VAL A 296 11.31 -13.24 14.09
CA VAL A 296 10.81 -12.52 12.90
C VAL A 296 9.46 -11.86 13.20
N ASN A 297 8.53 -12.59 13.81
CA ASN A 297 7.19 -12.09 14.09
C ASN A 297 7.17 -10.97 15.14
N GLU A 298 7.96 -11.10 16.22
CA GLU A 298 8.05 -10.08 17.27
C GLU A 298 8.70 -8.79 16.74
N THR A 299 9.85 -8.90 16.06
CA THR A 299 10.56 -7.75 15.48
C THR A 299 9.72 -7.04 14.43
N PHE A 300 8.98 -7.79 13.59
CA PHE A 300 8.06 -7.22 12.60
C PHE A 300 6.91 -6.45 13.25
N THR A 301 6.22 -7.02 14.24
CA THR A 301 5.08 -6.37 14.92
C THR A 301 5.53 -5.13 15.69
N SER A 302 6.69 -5.17 16.34
CA SER A 302 7.29 -4.00 16.99
C SER A 302 7.57 -2.88 15.96
N ALA A 303 8.16 -3.22 14.81
CA ALA A 303 8.44 -2.27 13.73
C ALA A 303 7.16 -1.71 13.06
N GLU A 304 6.07 -2.47 12.94
CA GLU A 304 4.75 -1.95 12.50
C GLU A 304 4.20 -0.92 13.49
N ARG A 305 4.28 -1.18 14.81
CA ARG A 305 3.80 -0.27 15.87
C ARG A 305 4.57 1.05 15.88
N ASP A 306 5.90 1.00 15.93
CA ASP A 306 6.74 2.20 15.96
C ASP A 306 6.56 3.08 14.72
N LYS A 307 6.34 2.45 13.56
CA LYS A 307 6.01 3.12 12.31
C LYS A 307 4.63 3.77 12.34
N PHE A 308 3.64 3.13 12.97
CA PHE A 308 2.32 3.73 13.17
C PHE A 308 2.38 4.94 14.11
N LYS A 309 3.10 4.85 15.25
CA LYS A 309 3.41 5.99 16.14
C LYS A 309 4.01 7.16 15.36
N LYS A 310 5.08 6.92 14.59
CA LYS A 310 5.76 7.95 13.79
C LYS A 310 4.85 8.60 12.74
N LEU A 311 4.00 7.81 12.05
CA LEU A 311 3.04 8.33 11.07
C LEU A 311 1.96 9.23 11.72
N LEU A 312 1.48 8.85 12.91
CA LEU A 312 0.47 9.61 13.65
C LEU A 312 1.04 10.95 14.14
N LEU A 313 2.23 10.93 14.76
CA LEU A 313 2.91 12.14 15.21
C LEU A 313 3.31 13.07 14.05
N HIS A 314 3.69 12.52 12.89
CA HIS A 314 3.96 13.30 11.68
C HIS A 314 2.72 14.06 11.18
N LYS A 315 1.55 13.40 11.17
CA LYS A 315 0.27 14.04 10.83
C LYS A 315 -0.09 15.15 11.83
N ARG A 316 0.10 14.92 13.15
CA ARG A 316 -0.12 15.95 14.18
C ARG A 316 0.75 17.20 13.93
N LYS A 317 2.03 17.03 13.62
CA LYS A 317 2.95 18.14 13.32
C LYS A 317 2.54 18.94 12.09
N ALA A 318 2.10 18.27 11.02
CA ALA A 318 1.51 18.94 9.86
C ALA A 318 0.27 19.78 10.23
N CYS A 319 -0.64 19.26 11.06
CA CYS A 319 -1.78 20.03 11.56
C CYS A 319 -1.36 21.25 12.39
N GLN A 320 -0.36 21.13 13.27
CA GLN A 320 0.16 22.25 14.07
C GLN A 320 0.76 23.35 13.18
N HIS A 321 1.55 23.00 12.15
CA HIS A 321 2.09 23.96 11.18
C HIS A 321 0.98 24.66 10.37
N ALA A 322 0.05 23.89 9.80
CA ALA A 322 -1.08 24.43 9.06
C ALA A 322 -1.96 25.35 9.93
N PHE A 323 -2.29 24.95 11.17
CA PHE A 323 -3.08 25.77 12.09
C PHE A 323 -2.40 27.11 12.38
N LYS A 324 -1.07 27.12 12.60
CA LYS A 324 -0.30 28.34 12.87
C LYS A 324 -0.35 29.37 11.74
N LEU A 325 -0.44 28.93 10.48
CA LEU A 325 -0.57 29.81 9.30
C LEU A 325 -1.98 30.38 9.10
N LEU A 326 -2.99 29.63 9.54
CA LEU A 326 -4.41 29.93 9.31
C LEU A 326 -5.03 30.83 10.39
N VAL A 327 -4.30 31.11 11.46
CA VAL A 327 -4.80 31.85 12.62
C VAL A 327 -4.24 33.27 12.66
N SER A 328 -5.11 34.24 12.95
CA SER A 328 -4.75 35.65 13.09
C SER A 328 -3.90 35.90 14.34
N LYS A 329 -2.93 36.81 14.26
CA LYS A 329 -2.11 37.28 15.41
C LYS A 329 -2.94 37.73 16.63
N GLN A 330 -4.20 38.16 16.42
CA GLN A 330 -5.10 38.63 17.47
C GLN A 330 -5.79 37.51 18.28
N ASN A 331 -5.85 36.28 17.78
CA ASN A 331 -6.56 35.16 18.41
C ASN A 331 -5.81 33.83 18.15
N PRO A 332 -4.60 33.62 18.71
CA PRO A 332 -3.69 32.53 18.33
C PRO A 332 -4.25 31.10 18.51
N ASP A 333 -5.28 30.94 19.33
CA ASP A 333 -5.81 29.63 19.72
C ASP A 333 -7.08 29.21 18.95
N LYS A 334 -7.64 30.07 18.07
CA LYS A 334 -8.98 29.88 17.48
C LYS A 334 -9.06 30.16 15.98
N MET A 335 -9.38 29.13 15.20
CA MET A 335 -9.71 29.22 13.76
C MET A 335 -11.21 29.38 13.54
N ARG A 336 -11.65 30.37 12.73
CA ARG A 336 -13.07 30.56 12.37
C ARG A 336 -13.39 29.84 11.04
N PHE A 337 -14.69 29.73 10.74
CA PHE A 337 -15.18 29.06 9.54
C PHE A 337 -14.59 29.62 8.22
N ARG A 338 -14.48 30.95 8.05
CA ARG A 338 -13.92 31.57 6.83
C ARG A 338 -12.48 31.10 6.51
N GLN A 339 -11.63 30.90 7.53
CA GLN A 339 -10.28 30.38 7.30
C GLN A 339 -10.29 28.88 6.98
N PHE A 340 -11.19 28.13 7.59
CA PHE A 340 -11.37 26.71 7.31
C PHE A 340 -11.91 26.45 5.90
N GLU A 341 -12.85 27.27 5.43
CA GLU A 341 -13.36 27.24 4.05
C GLU A 341 -12.26 27.57 3.04
N GLY A 342 -11.48 28.63 3.28
CA GLY A 342 -10.33 29.00 2.45
C GLY A 342 -9.32 27.86 2.31
N LEU A 343 -8.96 27.20 3.42
CA LEU A 343 -8.13 25.99 3.41
C LEU A 343 -8.75 24.86 2.58
N MET A 344 -10.03 24.56 2.79
CA MET A 344 -10.70 23.41 2.15
C MET A 344 -10.87 23.61 0.63
N ARG A 345 -10.97 24.84 0.15
CA ARG A 345 -10.97 25.19 -1.29
C ARG A 345 -9.70 24.68 -2.00
N TYR A 346 -8.54 24.72 -1.34
CA TYR A 346 -7.28 24.20 -1.87
C TYR A 346 -7.05 22.72 -1.54
N TYR A 347 -7.27 22.31 -0.29
CA TYR A 347 -6.95 20.95 0.16
C TYR A 347 -7.93 19.87 -0.35
N VAL A 348 -9.22 20.19 -0.52
CA VAL A 348 -10.23 19.25 -1.05
C VAL A 348 -11.25 19.96 -1.98
N PRO A 349 -10.83 20.43 -3.17
CA PRO A 349 -11.68 21.22 -4.07
C PRO A 349 -12.95 20.50 -4.57
N ASN A 350 -12.99 19.17 -4.47
CA ASN A 350 -14.12 18.34 -4.92
C ASN A 350 -15.26 18.21 -3.88
N LYS A 351 -15.16 18.83 -2.70
CA LYS A 351 -16.20 18.80 -1.65
C LYS A 351 -17.17 19.97 -1.82
N SER A 352 -18.45 19.73 -1.57
CA SER A 352 -19.44 20.82 -1.56
C SER A 352 -19.30 21.69 -0.30
N THR A 353 -19.69 22.97 -0.38
CA THR A 353 -19.68 23.90 0.77
C THR A 353 -20.47 23.37 1.96
N ARG A 354 -21.62 22.71 1.71
CA ARG A 354 -22.39 21.97 2.72
C ARG A 354 -21.54 20.90 3.44
N ASP A 355 -20.77 20.12 2.69
CA ASP A 355 -19.93 19.07 3.27
C ASP A 355 -18.78 19.66 4.10
N VAL A 356 -18.24 20.81 3.69
CA VAL A 356 -17.23 21.58 4.44
C VAL A 356 -17.81 22.10 5.76
N ILE A 357 -19.05 22.61 5.77
CA ILE A 357 -19.75 23.02 7.01
C ILE A 357 -19.97 21.83 7.94
N LEU A 358 -20.39 20.67 7.41
CA LEU A 358 -20.55 19.45 8.20
C LEU A 358 -19.20 18.95 8.77
N MET A 359 -18.10 19.07 8.02
CA MET A 359 -16.75 18.79 8.51
C MET A 359 -16.33 19.75 9.63
N PHE A 360 -16.60 21.05 9.50
CA PHE A 360 -16.31 22.04 10.54
C PHE A 360 -17.11 21.76 11.83
N ARG A 361 -18.41 21.48 11.70
CA ARG A 361 -19.28 21.12 12.82
C ARG A 361 -18.85 19.82 13.50
N TYR A 362 -18.45 18.81 12.73
CA TYR A 362 -17.96 17.55 13.25
C TYR A 362 -16.70 17.70 14.13
N MET A 363 -15.78 18.61 13.76
CA MET A 363 -14.56 18.85 14.55
C MET A 363 -14.78 19.76 15.77
N ASN A 364 -15.72 20.71 15.68
CA ASN A 364 -16.08 21.64 16.75
C ASN A 364 -16.87 20.94 17.88
N SER A 365 -16.19 20.04 18.58
CA SER A 365 -16.72 19.28 19.73
C SER A 365 -16.99 20.16 20.95
N SER A 366 -16.25 21.27 21.08
CA SER A 366 -16.43 22.28 22.13
C SER A 366 -17.69 23.13 21.97
N GLY A 367 -18.30 23.15 20.78
CA GLY A 367 -19.44 24.01 20.46
C GLY A 367 -19.12 25.51 20.44
N SER A 368 -17.84 25.90 20.45
CA SER A 368 -17.40 27.29 20.69
C SER A 368 -17.56 28.24 19.49
N GLY A 369 -17.87 27.70 18.31
CA GLY A 369 -17.98 28.44 17.04
C GLY A 369 -16.63 28.65 16.33
N ALA A 370 -15.54 28.21 16.94
CA ALA A 370 -14.19 28.18 16.38
C ALA A 370 -13.53 26.82 16.68
N LEU A 371 -12.45 26.50 15.98
CA LEU A 371 -11.66 25.28 16.20
C LEU A 371 -10.37 25.60 16.96
N ASN A 372 -10.08 24.79 17.97
CA ASN A 372 -8.78 24.75 18.65
C ASN A 372 -7.79 23.83 17.89
N VAL A 373 -6.50 23.87 18.27
CA VAL A 373 -5.44 23.00 17.68
C VAL A 373 -5.82 21.52 17.73
N ASP A 374 -6.23 21.03 18.89
CA ASP A 374 -6.52 19.60 19.11
C ASP A 374 -7.78 19.13 18.37
N GLU A 375 -8.77 20.01 18.20
CA GLU A 375 -9.94 19.76 17.35
C GLU A 375 -9.54 19.70 15.86
N PHE A 376 -8.63 20.59 15.43
CA PHE A 376 -8.13 20.65 14.06
C PHE A 376 -7.25 19.44 13.68
N VAL A 377 -6.64 18.72 14.62
CA VAL A 377 -5.94 17.45 14.33
C VAL A 377 -6.89 16.41 13.70
N ASN A 378 -8.20 16.48 13.99
CA ASN A 378 -9.21 15.59 13.42
C ASN A 378 -9.56 15.93 11.95
N VAL A 379 -8.95 16.96 11.34
CA VAL A 379 -9.18 17.34 9.93
C VAL A 379 -8.97 16.17 8.96
N TYR A 380 -7.96 15.33 9.19
CA TYR A 380 -7.73 14.13 8.37
C TYR A 380 -8.93 13.19 8.41
N ASP A 381 -9.50 12.94 9.59
CA ASP A 381 -10.63 12.02 9.74
C ASP A 381 -11.91 12.66 9.17
N ALA A 382 -12.11 13.96 9.40
CA ALA A 382 -13.22 14.74 8.83
C ALA A 382 -13.23 14.69 7.29
N THR A 383 -12.06 14.80 6.63
CA THR A 383 -11.97 14.75 5.16
C THR A 383 -12.36 13.38 4.58
N THR A 384 -12.23 12.30 5.35
CA THR A 384 -12.62 10.94 4.92
C THR A 384 -14.11 10.66 5.02
N LEU A 385 -14.88 11.50 5.74
CA LEU A 385 -16.33 11.34 5.87
C LEU A 385 -17.03 11.64 4.55
N GLN A 386 -17.96 10.76 4.17
CA GLN A 386 -18.90 10.97 3.07
C GLN A 386 -20.27 11.26 3.68
N TRP A 387 -20.72 12.51 3.54
CA TRP A 387 -21.97 13.00 4.10
C TRP A 387 -23.15 12.66 3.20
N GLU A 388 -24.06 11.83 3.71
CA GLU A 388 -25.37 11.62 3.14
C GLU A 388 -26.43 12.26 4.04
N LEU A 389 -27.46 12.86 3.45
CA LEU A 389 -28.65 13.28 4.21
C LEU A 389 -29.26 12.02 4.85
N GLN A 390 -29.69 12.10 6.11
CA GLN A 390 -30.43 11.00 6.75
C GLN A 390 -31.84 10.91 6.13
N TYR A 391 -31.94 10.30 4.95
CA TYR A 391 -33.22 10.01 4.33
C TYR A 391 -34.01 9.07 5.22
N SER A 392 -35.20 9.54 5.61
CA SER A 392 -36.25 8.68 6.16
C SER A 392 -36.55 7.54 5.17
N SER A 393 -37.12 6.44 5.67
CA SER A 393 -37.26 5.15 4.99
C SER A 393 -38.31 5.13 3.86
N ILE A 394 -38.27 6.10 2.95
CA ILE A 394 -39.15 6.20 1.79
C ILE A 394 -38.60 5.29 0.67
N PRO A 395 -39.35 4.31 0.16
CA PRO A 395 -38.88 3.44 -0.91
C PRO A 395 -38.69 4.21 -2.22
N TRP A 396 -37.64 3.87 -2.98
CA TRP A 396 -37.27 4.55 -4.23
C TRP A 396 -38.41 4.59 -5.28
N TYR A 397 -39.28 3.59 -5.26
CA TYR A 397 -40.41 3.43 -6.16
C TYR A 397 -41.66 4.25 -5.77
N HIS A 398 -41.64 5.04 -4.70
CA HIS A 398 -42.79 5.86 -4.28
C HIS A 398 -43.12 6.99 -5.30
N ALA A 399 -42.13 7.46 -6.06
CA ALA A 399 -42.32 8.43 -7.13
C ALA A 399 -42.54 7.77 -8.52
N ALA A 400 -42.63 6.43 -8.57
CA ALA A 400 -42.75 5.69 -9.81
C ALA A 400 -44.22 5.48 -10.23
N TRP A 401 -44.41 5.05 -11.48
CA TRP A 401 -45.73 4.75 -12.03
C TRP A 401 -46.44 3.64 -11.23
N GLN A 402 -47.73 3.80 -10.92
CA GLN A 402 -48.51 2.90 -10.05
C GLN A 402 -48.34 1.39 -10.32
N PRO A 403 -48.37 0.85 -11.56
CA PRO A 403 -48.14 -0.58 -11.78
C PRO A 403 -46.72 -1.02 -11.38
N LEU A 404 -45.72 -0.16 -11.57
CA LEU A 404 -44.34 -0.42 -11.14
C LEU A 404 -44.19 -0.29 -9.62
N GLN A 405 -44.94 0.61 -8.98
CA GLN A 405 -45.04 0.71 -7.53
C GLN A 405 -45.56 -0.60 -6.91
N ILE A 406 -46.63 -1.19 -7.48
CA ILE A 406 -47.19 -2.49 -7.05
C ILE A 406 -46.19 -3.64 -7.27
N LEU A 407 -45.49 -3.66 -8.41
CA LEU A 407 -44.44 -4.66 -8.66
C LEU A 407 -43.29 -4.55 -7.64
N CYS A 408 -42.86 -3.33 -7.32
CA CYS A 408 -41.75 -3.12 -6.41
C CYS A 408 -42.12 -3.36 -4.94
N THR A 409 -43.36 -3.05 -4.50
CA THR A 409 -43.84 -3.46 -3.16
C THR A 409 -43.93 -4.98 -3.04
N ALA A 410 -44.42 -5.68 -4.06
CA ALA A 410 -44.45 -7.13 -4.09
C ALA A 410 -43.03 -7.75 -4.05
N ALA A 411 -42.09 -7.21 -4.85
CA ALA A 411 -40.69 -7.63 -4.82
C ALA A 411 -40.03 -7.37 -3.45
N HIS A 412 -40.31 -6.22 -2.84
CA HIS A 412 -39.80 -5.88 -1.50
C HIS A 412 -40.35 -6.83 -0.42
N ALA A 413 -41.66 -7.15 -0.47
CA ALA A 413 -42.28 -8.12 0.43
C ALA A 413 -41.68 -9.53 0.26
N ALA A 414 -41.39 -9.95 -0.98
CA ALA A 414 -40.73 -11.23 -1.26
C ALA A 414 -39.31 -11.32 -0.67
N ILE A 415 -38.53 -10.22 -0.70
CA ILE A 415 -37.17 -10.18 -0.14
C ILE A 415 -37.17 -10.21 1.39
N ILE A 416 -38.14 -9.53 2.03
CA ILE A 416 -38.26 -9.50 3.51
C ILE A 416 -38.66 -10.87 4.08
N TRP A 417 -39.27 -11.73 3.27
CA TRP A 417 -39.74 -13.04 3.71
C TRP A 417 -38.59 -13.92 4.23
N PRO A 418 -38.62 -14.42 5.49
CA PRO A 418 -37.47 -15.07 6.13
C PRO A 418 -37.03 -16.37 5.44
N TYR A 419 -37.90 -16.98 4.63
CA TYR A 419 -37.59 -18.18 3.85
C TYR A 419 -36.92 -17.89 2.51
N PHE A 420 -36.94 -16.66 2.00
CA PHE A 420 -36.41 -16.30 0.68
C PHE A 420 -34.92 -16.66 0.54
N GLU A 421 -34.08 -16.19 1.47
CA GLU A 421 -32.64 -16.54 1.48
C GLU A 421 -32.39 -18.05 1.72
N SER A 422 -33.30 -18.74 2.43
CA SER A 422 -33.24 -20.20 2.61
C SER A 422 -33.55 -20.97 1.32
N ILE A 423 -34.50 -20.48 0.50
CA ILE A 423 -34.83 -21.02 -0.81
C ILE A 423 -33.66 -20.78 -1.79
N VAL A 424 -33.11 -19.58 -1.83
CA VAL A 424 -31.92 -19.28 -2.64
C VAL A 424 -30.76 -20.20 -2.25
N CYS A 425 -30.50 -20.38 -0.95
CA CYS A 425 -29.53 -21.36 -0.44
C CYS A 425 -29.81 -22.79 -0.96
N ALA A 426 -31.04 -23.27 -0.85
CA ALA A 426 -31.44 -24.60 -1.33
C ALA A 426 -31.23 -24.75 -2.86
N THR A 427 -31.51 -23.72 -3.66
CA THR A 427 -31.23 -23.75 -5.11
C THR A 427 -29.74 -23.79 -5.43
N ILE A 428 -28.88 -23.12 -4.64
CA ILE A 428 -27.41 -23.20 -4.80
C ILE A 428 -26.90 -24.61 -4.42
N ILE A 429 -27.45 -25.23 -3.36
CA ILE A 429 -27.09 -26.60 -2.99
C ILE A 429 -27.56 -27.60 -4.06
N GLY A 430 -28.80 -27.49 -4.53
CA GLY A 430 -29.31 -28.33 -5.62
C GLY A 430 -28.50 -28.17 -6.91
N ASN A 431 -28.05 -26.94 -7.20
CA ASN A 431 -27.14 -26.66 -8.30
C ASN A 431 -25.75 -27.31 -8.12
N ALA A 432 -25.21 -27.32 -6.90
CA ALA A 432 -23.95 -27.98 -6.57
C ALA A 432 -24.05 -29.50 -6.79
N VAL A 433 -25.15 -30.11 -6.33
CA VAL A 433 -25.42 -31.54 -6.53
C VAL A 433 -25.58 -31.87 -8.02
N ALA A 434 -26.34 -31.06 -8.77
CA ALA A 434 -26.47 -31.23 -10.22
C ALA A 434 -25.11 -31.15 -10.93
N MET A 435 -24.26 -30.19 -10.55
CA MET A 435 -22.89 -30.05 -11.07
C MET A 435 -22.02 -31.27 -10.76
N LEU A 436 -22.10 -31.80 -9.53
CA LEU A 436 -21.35 -32.98 -9.10
C LEU A 436 -21.81 -34.25 -9.85
N VAL A 437 -23.12 -34.45 -10.00
CA VAL A 437 -23.68 -35.58 -10.76
C VAL A 437 -23.23 -35.53 -12.22
N ARG A 438 -23.18 -34.34 -12.84
CA ARG A 438 -22.65 -34.17 -14.20
C ARG A 438 -21.14 -34.44 -14.31
N LEU A 439 -20.36 -34.11 -13.29
CA LEU A 439 -18.91 -34.38 -13.26
C LEU A 439 -18.60 -35.88 -13.16
N ILE A 440 -19.49 -36.67 -12.57
CA ILE A 440 -19.35 -38.13 -12.40
C ILE A 440 -19.80 -38.90 -13.66
N GLN A 441 -20.55 -38.27 -14.57
CA GLN A 441 -20.96 -38.92 -15.82
C GLN A 441 -19.74 -39.11 -16.75
N PRO A 442 -19.46 -40.33 -17.21
CA PRO A 442 -18.37 -40.57 -18.15
C PRO A 442 -18.74 -39.97 -19.52
N PHE A 443 -17.78 -39.30 -20.14
CA PHE A 443 -17.84 -38.78 -21.50
C PHE A 443 -16.54 -39.16 -22.20
N ASP A 444 -16.63 -39.60 -23.46
CA ASP A 444 -15.47 -40.11 -24.21
C ASP A 444 -14.49 -39.01 -24.64
N SER A 445 -14.93 -37.75 -24.69
CA SER A 445 -14.07 -36.60 -24.95
C SER A 445 -14.26 -35.44 -23.96
N LEU A 446 -13.17 -34.71 -23.70
CA LEU A 446 -13.16 -33.51 -22.85
C LEU A 446 -14.01 -32.37 -23.44
N GLN A 447 -14.09 -32.27 -24.77
CA GLN A 447 -14.86 -31.22 -25.43
C GLN A 447 -16.37 -31.49 -25.35
N GLU A 448 -16.80 -32.74 -25.53
CA GLU A 448 -18.20 -33.13 -25.30
C GLU A 448 -18.58 -33.01 -23.82
N SER A 449 -17.68 -33.36 -22.89
CA SER A 449 -17.95 -33.18 -21.46
C SER A 449 -18.11 -31.69 -21.10
N ALA A 450 -17.28 -30.80 -21.65
CA ALA A 450 -17.40 -29.35 -21.47
C ALA A 450 -18.70 -28.79 -22.08
N HIS A 451 -19.07 -29.20 -23.29
CA HIS A 451 -20.33 -28.79 -23.92
C HIS A 451 -21.56 -29.33 -23.17
N ALA A 452 -21.58 -30.62 -22.80
CA ALA A 452 -22.67 -31.24 -22.04
C ALA A 452 -22.81 -30.63 -20.64
N PHE A 453 -21.70 -30.20 -20.02
CA PHE A 453 -21.71 -29.52 -18.72
C PHE A 453 -22.15 -28.04 -18.82
N ALA A 454 -21.98 -27.39 -19.97
CA ALA A 454 -22.27 -25.97 -20.15
C ALA A 454 -23.63 -25.66 -20.81
N ALA A 455 -24.01 -26.41 -21.85
CA ALA A 455 -25.19 -26.16 -22.69
C ALA A 455 -26.40 -27.02 -22.32
N CYS A 456 -26.46 -27.54 -21.09
CA CYS A 456 -27.57 -28.38 -20.62
C CYS A 456 -28.68 -27.56 -19.93
N TRP A 457 -29.90 -28.11 -19.93
CA TRP A 457 -31.11 -27.54 -19.34
C TRP A 457 -30.96 -27.14 -17.86
N ASP A 458 -30.12 -27.83 -17.08
CA ASP A 458 -29.81 -27.44 -15.69
C ASP A 458 -29.15 -26.05 -15.62
N THR A 459 -28.28 -25.72 -16.58
CA THR A 459 -27.57 -24.44 -16.65
C THR A 459 -28.53 -23.30 -16.94
N LEU A 460 -29.45 -23.50 -17.88
CA LEU A 460 -30.49 -22.52 -18.21
C LEU A 460 -31.49 -22.36 -17.06
N LEU A 461 -31.90 -23.46 -16.42
CA LEU A 461 -32.82 -23.43 -15.28
C LEU A 461 -32.23 -22.72 -14.06
N PHE A 462 -31.07 -23.16 -13.57
CA PHE A 462 -30.44 -22.51 -12.40
C PHE A 462 -29.92 -21.11 -12.73
N GLY A 463 -29.40 -20.88 -13.95
CA GLY A 463 -29.01 -19.55 -14.42
C GLY A 463 -30.20 -18.58 -14.44
N GLY A 464 -31.33 -19.00 -15.00
CA GLY A 464 -32.58 -18.24 -15.00
C GLY A 464 -33.09 -17.91 -13.60
N ILE A 465 -33.03 -18.87 -12.66
CA ILE A 465 -33.39 -18.66 -11.24
C ILE A 465 -32.48 -17.61 -10.58
N PHE A 466 -31.17 -17.62 -10.86
CA PHE A 466 -30.25 -16.62 -10.30
C PHE A 466 -30.34 -15.24 -10.99
N VAL A 467 -30.79 -15.17 -12.24
CA VAL A 467 -31.09 -13.90 -12.91
C VAL A 467 -32.40 -13.30 -12.39
N SER A 468 -33.44 -14.12 -12.17
CA SER A 468 -34.70 -13.64 -11.59
C SER A 468 -34.54 -13.22 -10.12
N GLU A 469 -33.75 -13.95 -9.32
CA GLU A 469 -33.34 -13.56 -7.97
C GLU A 469 -32.67 -12.19 -7.95
N ALA A 470 -31.69 -11.96 -8.82
CA ALA A 470 -31.01 -10.68 -8.95
C ALA A 470 -31.97 -9.55 -9.37
N LEU A 471 -32.87 -9.81 -10.34
CA LEU A 471 -33.87 -8.84 -10.78
C LEU A 471 -34.85 -8.45 -9.66
N ILE A 472 -35.38 -9.43 -8.91
CA ILE A 472 -36.24 -9.19 -7.76
C ILE A 472 -35.52 -8.31 -6.72
N LYS A 473 -34.26 -8.64 -6.39
CA LYS A 473 -33.44 -7.85 -5.47
C LYS A 473 -33.18 -6.43 -5.96
N VAL A 474 -32.93 -6.23 -7.26
CA VAL A 474 -32.74 -4.90 -7.85
C VAL A 474 -34.02 -4.06 -7.80
N LEU A 475 -35.19 -4.66 -8.10
CA LEU A 475 -36.48 -3.98 -8.01
C LEU A 475 -36.84 -3.62 -6.56
N GLY A 476 -36.74 -4.57 -5.63
CA GLY A 476 -37.15 -4.36 -4.24
C GLY A 476 -36.19 -3.51 -3.39
N LEU A 477 -34.90 -3.41 -3.74
CA LEU A 477 -33.92 -2.58 -3.01
C LEU A 477 -33.51 -1.29 -3.75
N GLY A 478 -33.67 -1.25 -5.07
CA GLY A 478 -33.14 -0.19 -5.93
C GLY A 478 -31.67 -0.43 -6.31
N THR A 479 -31.28 0.04 -7.50
CA THR A 479 -29.95 -0.19 -8.09
C THR A 479 -28.79 0.25 -7.18
N ARG A 480 -28.86 1.46 -6.60
CA ARG A 480 -27.82 2.00 -5.70
C ARG A 480 -27.59 1.14 -4.47
N ARG A 481 -28.67 0.67 -3.82
CA ARG A 481 -28.60 -0.16 -2.60
C ARG A 481 -28.30 -1.63 -2.89
N TYR A 482 -28.62 -2.11 -4.10
CA TYR A 482 -28.19 -3.42 -4.56
C TYR A 482 -26.68 -3.45 -4.80
N LEU A 483 -26.14 -2.49 -5.57
CA LEU A 483 -24.72 -2.42 -5.94
C LEU A 483 -23.79 -2.07 -4.78
N SER A 484 -24.26 -1.38 -3.73
CA SER A 484 -23.45 -1.11 -2.53
C SER A 484 -23.12 -2.38 -1.71
N SER A 485 -23.87 -3.48 -1.91
CA SER A 485 -23.58 -4.77 -1.29
C SER A 485 -22.61 -5.57 -2.17
N GLY A 486 -21.36 -5.68 -1.74
CA GLY A 486 -20.34 -6.47 -2.46
C GLY A 486 -20.72 -7.95 -2.67
N TRP A 487 -21.58 -8.51 -1.82
CA TRP A 487 -22.12 -9.86 -2.00
C TRP A 487 -23.18 -9.94 -3.11
N ASN A 488 -23.99 -8.90 -3.29
CA ASN A 488 -24.95 -8.82 -4.40
C ASN A 488 -24.22 -8.56 -5.72
N LEU A 489 -23.21 -7.69 -5.71
CA LEU A 489 -22.32 -7.47 -6.85
C LEU A 489 -21.61 -8.76 -7.28
N PHE A 490 -21.18 -9.60 -6.33
CA PHE A 490 -20.65 -10.93 -6.61
C PHE A 490 -21.70 -11.88 -7.24
N ASP A 491 -22.96 -11.85 -6.76
CA ASP A 491 -24.03 -12.66 -7.38
C ASP A 491 -24.27 -12.23 -8.82
N LEU A 492 -24.45 -10.93 -9.06
CA LEU A 492 -24.64 -10.34 -10.39
C LEU A 492 -23.47 -10.68 -11.32
N GLY A 493 -22.22 -10.53 -10.87
CA GLY A 493 -21.03 -10.91 -11.63
C GLY A 493 -20.98 -12.40 -11.98
N ALA A 494 -21.32 -13.29 -11.04
CA ALA A 494 -21.39 -14.73 -11.29
C ALA A 494 -22.55 -15.11 -12.24
N SER A 495 -23.71 -14.47 -12.14
CA SER A 495 -24.84 -14.68 -13.07
C SER A 495 -24.49 -14.20 -14.48
N ILE A 496 -23.86 -13.03 -14.62
CA ILE A 496 -23.35 -12.53 -15.92
C ILE A 496 -22.28 -13.46 -16.49
N SER A 497 -21.35 -13.95 -15.67
CA SER A 497 -20.34 -14.93 -16.09
C SER A 497 -20.97 -16.21 -16.64
N THR A 498 -22.08 -16.72 -16.06
CA THR A 498 -22.79 -17.88 -16.63
C THR A 498 -23.45 -17.58 -17.98
N LEU A 499 -23.96 -16.37 -18.19
CA LEU A 499 -24.52 -15.94 -19.48
C LEU A 499 -23.43 -15.81 -20.56
N ILE A 500 -22.30 -15.20 -20.21
CA ILE A 500 -21.12 -15.07 -21.08
C ILE A 500 -20.55 -16.44 -21.43
N ALA A 501 -20.48 -17.38 -20.48
CA ALA A 501 -19.99 -18.73 -20.77
C ALA A 501 -20.94 -19.49 -21.72
N ALA A 502 -22.26 -19.42 -21.48
CA ALA A 502 -23.25 -20.07 -22.34
C ALA A 502 -23.23 -19.52 -23.78
N PHE A 503 -23.18 -18.20 -23.95
CA PHE A 503 -23.12 -17.54 -25.26
C PHE A 503 -21.74 -17.63 -25.93
N GLY A 504 -20.66 -17.61 -25.14
CA GLY A 504 -19.29 -17.74 -25.63
C GLY A 504 -19.04 -19.13 -26.24
N LEU A 505 -19.64 -20.18 -25.70
CA LEU A 505 -19.49 -21.56 -26.19
C LEU A 505 -20.34 -21.88 -27.43
N THR A 506 -21.39 -21.10 -27.73
CA THR A 506 -22.13 -21.22 -29.00
C THR A 506 -21.38 -20.54 -30.16
N ILE A 507 -20.57 -19.51 -29.88
CA ILE A 507 -19.73 -18.83 -30.88
C ILE A 507 -18.36 -19.51 -31.03
N PHE A 508 -17.73 -19.88 -29.91
CA PHE A 508 -16.39 -20.45 -29.87
C PHE A 508 -16.40 -21.82 -29.16
N PRO A 509 -16.71 -22.92 -29.88
CA PRO A 509 -16.82 -24.25 -29.26
C PRO A 509 -15.49 -24.77 -28.67
N ASN A 510 -14.35 -24.23 -29.10
CA ASN A 510 -13.04 -24.57 -28.54
C ASN A 510 -12.73 -23.81 -27.23
N ALA A 511 -13.56 -22.85 -26.81
CA ALA A 511 -13.35 -22.03 -25.62
C ALA A 511 -13.79 -22.71 -24.31
N ALA A 512 -13.48 -24.00 -24.15
CA ALA A 512 -13.87 -24.81 -22.99
C ALA A 512 -13.41 -24.22 -21.64
N PHE A 513 -12.37 -23.39 -21.62
CA PHE A 513 -11.92 -22.65 -20.43
C PHE A 513 -12.99 -21.71 -19.85
N LEU A 514 -13.95 -21.22 -20.64
CA LEU A 514 -15.06 -20.38 -20.14
C LEU A 514 -15.94 -21.14 -19.11
N VAL A 515 -15.95 -22.46 -19.17
CA VAL A 515 -16.64 -23.34 -18.23
C VAL A 515 -16.03 -23.29 -16.81
N LEU A 516 -14.73 -22.98 -16.69
CA LEU A 516 -14.00 -22.98 -15.42
C LEU A 516 -14.51 -21.94 -14.41
N PHE A 517 -15.24 -20.92 -14.85
CA PHE A 517 -15.87 -19.95 -13.96
C PHE A 517 -17.19 -20.47 -13.34
N ARG A 518 -17.81 -21.52 -13.89
CA ARG A 518 -19.10 -22.07 -13.42
C ARG A 518 -19.08 -22.53 -11.96
N PRO A 519 -18.03 -23.20 -11.43
CA PRO A 519 -17.96 -23.58 -10.02
C PRO A 519 -17.85 -22.39 -9.05
N LEU A 520 -17.43 -21.20 -9.49
CA LEU A 520 -17.30 -20.03 -8.61
C LEU A 520 -18.64 -19.59 -8.02
N ARG A 521 -19.78 -19.93 -8.64
CA ARG A 521 -21.11 -19.68 -8.05
C ARG A 521 -21.34 -20.45 -6.74
N LEU A 522 -20.59 -21.52 -6.47
CA LEU A 522 -20.63 -22.26 -5.20
C LEU A 522 -20.04 -21.46 -4.04
N LEU A 523 -19.18 -20.46 -4.31
CA LEU A 523 -18.69 -19.52 -3.30
C LEU A 523 -19.83 -18.73 -2.63
N ARG A 524 -21.01 -18.64 -3.27
CA ARG A 524 -22.22 -18.07 -2.65
C ARG A 524 -22.61 -18.80 -1.35
N LEU A 525 -22.33 -20.11 -1.21
CA LEU A 525 -22.59 -20.87 0.02
C LEU A 525 -21.79 -20.32 1.22
N PHE A 526 -20.65 -19.67 1.00
CA PHE A 526 -19.86 -19.07 2.08
C PHE A 526 -20.54 -17.85 2.74
N LYS A 527 -21.62 -17.31 2.14
CA LYS A 527 -22.46 -16.26 2.75
C LYS A 527 -23.22 -16.72 3.99
N ILE A 528 -23.61 -18.01 4.01
CA ILE A 528 -24.52 -18.62 5.00
C ILE A 528 -23.89 -18.55 6.39
N LYS A 529 -22.68 -19.10 6.54
CA LYS A 529 -22.00 -19.19 7.84
C LYS A 529 -21.33 -17.86 8.16
N LYS A 530 -21.77 -17.18 9.22
CA LYS A 530 -21.18 -15.92 9.74
C LYS A 530 -19.65 -15.96 9.73
N ARG A 531 -19.04 -17.05 10.21
CA ARG A 531 -17.59 -17.25 10.26
C ARG A 531 -16.91 -17.12 8.88
N TYR A 532 -17.48 -17.70 7.82
CA TYR A 532 -16.91 -17.63 6.48
C TYR A 532 -17.08 -16.24 5.87
N ARG A 533 -18.27 -15.65 5.99
CA ARG A 533 -18.50 -14.25 5.59
C ARG A 533 -17.53 -13.28 6.26
N ASP A 534 -17.21 -13.52 7.52
CA ASP A 534 -16.26 -12.72 8.28
C ASP A 534 -14.83 -12.88 7.73
N VAL A 535 -14.40 -14.10 7.38
CA VAL A 535 -13.10 -14.41 6.74
C VAL A 535 -12.98 -13.84 5.31
N PHE A 536 -13.97 -14.03 4.43
CA PHE A 536 -13.93 -13.38 3.12
C PHE A 536 -13.98 -11.86 3.23
N GLY A 537 -14.72 -11.34 4.21
CA GLY A 537 -14.67 -9.94 4.59
C GLY A 537 -13.27 -9.49 5.01
N THR A 538 -12.52 -10.28 5.80
CA THR A 538 -11.13 -9.96 6.18
C THR A 538 -10.22 -9.89 4.96
N LEU A 539 -10.25 -10.91 4.10
CA LEU A 539 -9.47 -10.97 2.86
C LEU A 539 -9.68 -9.73 1.96
N VAL A 540 -10.92 -9.30 1.73
CA VAL A 540 -11.19 -8.14 0.85
C VAL A 540 -10.60 -6.83 1.39
N ILE A 541 -10.69 -6.58 2.71
CA ILE A 541 -10.10 -5.35 3.29
C ILE A 541 -8.57 -5.44 3.40
N LEU A 542 -8.01 -6.65 3.51
CA LEU A 542 -6.56 -6.88 3.49
C LEU A 542 -5.99 -6.99 2.06
N SER A 543 -6.82 -7.02 1.01
CA SER A 543 -6.40 -7.13 -0.38
C SER A 543 -5.35 -6.10 -0.81
N PRO A 544 -5.40 -4.79 -0.42
CA PRO A 544 -4.34 -3.84 -0.77
C PRO A 544 -2.98 -4.17 -0.12
N LEU A 545 -2.98 -4.79 1.06
CA LEU A 545 -1.77 -5.30 1.70
C LEU A 545 -1.25 -6.52 0.96
N MET A 546 -2.12 -7.48 0.61
CA MET A 546 -1.75 -8.68 -0.17
C MET A 546 -1.22 -8.34 -1.56
N CYS A 547 -1.76 -7.33 -2.22
CA CYS A 547 -1.24 -6.81 -3.49
C CYS A 547 0.17 -6.23 -3.29
N SER A 548 0.36 -5.44 -2.22
CA SER A 548 1.68 -4.88 -1.89
C SER A 548 2.73 -5.96 -1.61
N THR A 549 2.39 -7.02 -0.88
CA THR A 549 3.32 -8.13 -0.60
C THR A 549 3.57 -9.00 -1.82
N ALA A 550 2.56 -9.26 -2.66
CA ALA A 550 2.73 -9.97 -3.92
C ALA A 550 3.68 -9.23 -4.88
N ILE A 551 3.61 -7.88 -4.95
CA ILE A 551 4.57 -7.08 -5.73
C ILE A 551 5.98 -7.20 -5.14
N VAL A 552 6.16 -7.26 -3.82
CA VAL A 552 7.49 -7.49 -3.21
C VAL A 552 8.06 -8.86 -3.60
N MET A 553 7.24 -9.92 -3.59
CA MET A 553 7.67 -11.24 -4.07
C MET A 553 8.02 -11.22 -5.57
N LEU A 554 7.24 -10.52 -6.40
CA LEU A 554 7.54 -10.36 -7.83
C LEU A 554 8.84 -9.59 -8.07
N VAL A 555 9.11 -8.52 -7.30
CA VAL A 555 10.37 -7.77 -7.35
C VAL A 555 11.56 -8.67 -6.97
N LEU A 556 11.39 -9.51 -5.95
CA LEU A 556 12.41 -10.50 -5.54
C LEU A 556 12.65 -11.54 -6.63
N TYR A 557 11.59 -12.11 -7.21
CA TYR A 557 11.70 -13.05 -8.33
C TYR A 557 12.33 -12.41 -9.56
N TYR A 558 12.01 -11.16 -9.88
CA TYR A 558 12.64 -10.43 -10.99
C TYR A 558 14.15 -10.29 -10.77
N PHE A 559 14.57 -9.85 -9.58
CA PHE A 559 16.00 -9.70 -9.24
C PHE A 559 16.77 -11.02 -9.43
N PHE A 560 16.26 -12.12 -8.87
CA PHE A 560 16.88 -13.43 -9.03
C PHE A 560 16.76 -13.98 -10.46
N ALA A 561 15.63 -13.77 -11.16
CA ALA A 561 15.42 -14.25 -12.51
C ALA A 561 16.40 -13.62 -13.51
N ILE A 562 16.65 -12.30 -13.42
CA ILE A 562 17.68 -11.66 -14.26
C ILE A 562 19.05 -12.34 -14.00
N ILE A 563 19.45 -12.51 -12.75
CA ILE A 563 20.74 -13.14 -12.39
C ILE A 563 20.79 -14.59 -12.88
N GLY A 564 19.71 -15.36 -12.72
CA GLY A 564 19.61 -16.73 -13.19
C GLY A 564 19.67 -16.85 -14.71
N MET A 565 19.01 -15.96 -15.45
CA MET A 565 19.10 -15.91 -16.92
C MET A 565 20.53 -15.63 -17.38
N GLU A 566 21.19 -14.62 -16.82
CA GLU A 566 22.57 -14.25 -17.21
C GLU A 566 23.59 -15.35 -16.83
N LEU A 567 23.32 -16.17 -15.81
CA LEU A 567 24.19 -17.27 -15.38
C LEU A 567 23.91 -18.64 -16.04
N PHE A 568 22.67 -18.91 -16.41
CA PHE A 568 22.20 -20.27 -16.75
C PHE A 568 21.46 -20.40 -18.10
N ALA A 569 21.18 -19.30 -18.82
CA ALA A 569 20.52 -19.40 -20.12
C ALA A 569 21.40 -20.14 -21.15
N GLY A 570 20.77 -20.95 -22.01
CA GLY A 570 21.46 -21.64 -23.11
C GLY A 570 22.11 -22.99 -22.75
N TYR A 571 22.04 -23.43 -21.49
CA TYR A 571 22.39 -24.81 -21.12
C TYR A 571 21.19 -25.74 -21.36
N ASP A 572 21.31 -26.69 -22.29
CA ASP A 572 20.24 -27.67 -22.54
C ASP A 572 20.22 -28.73 -21.43
N MET A 573 19.11 -28.78 -20.70
CA MET A 573 18.90 -29.69 -19.58
C MET A 573 18.37 -31.07 -20.03
N ARG A 574 18.09 -31.31 -21.32
CA ARG A 574 17.61 -32.60 -21.83
C ARG A 574 18.71 -33.66 -21.83
N ASN A 575 18.47 -34.80 -21.18
CA ASN A 575 19.45 -35.90 -21.04
C ASN A 575 20.80 -35.47 -20.42
N CYS A 576 20.78 -34.41 -19.60
CA CYS A 576 21.94 -33.94 -18.86
C CYS A 576 22.24 -34.82 -17.61
N CYS A 577 23.32 -34.51 -16.89
CA CYS A 577 23.64 -35.11 -15.60
C CYS A 577 23.80 -36.65 -15.58
N GLN A 578 24.38 -37.21 -16.64
CA GLN A 578 24.68 -38.66 -16.74
C GLN A 578 25.61 -39.15 -15.62
N ASN A 579 25.36 -40.35 -15.10
CA ASN A 579 26.04 -40.97 -13.95
C ASN A 579 25.89 -40.22 -12.62
N THR A 580 24.87 -39.36 -12.46
CA THR A 580 24.59 -38.63 -11.21
C THR A 580 23.32 -39.10 -10.51
N THR A 581 23.11 -38.64 -9.28
CA THR A 581 21.88 -38.91 -8.50
C THR A 581 20.61 -38.27 -9.07
N VAL A 582 20.72 -37.39 -10.08
CA VAL A 582 19.57 -36.67 -10.67
C VAL A 582 19.27 -37.07 -12.12
N GLU A 583 19.99 -38.03 -12.71
CA GLU A 583 19.85 -38.44 -14.11
C GLU A 583 18.40 -38.80 -14.49
N ASP A 584 17.72 -39.61 -13.66
CA ASP A 584 16.36 -40.10 -13.92
C ASP A 584 15.30 -38.98 -14.05
N PHE A 585 15.55 -37.79 -13.46
CA PHE A 585 14.66 -36.63 -13.51
C PHE A 585 14.81 -35.79 -14.79
N TYR A 586 15.95 -35.91 -15.48
CA TYR A 586 16.30 -35.14 -16.69
C TYR A 586 16.32 -35.98 -17.98
N LYS A 587 16.00 -37.28 -17.86
CA LYS A 587 15.92 -38.22 -18.97
C LYS A 587 14.78 -37.89 -19.94
N TYR A 588 15.14 -37.52 -21.17
CA TYR A 588 14.23 -37.14 -22.24
C TYR A 588 14.18 -38.22 -23.34
N SER A 589 12.97 -38.67 -23.67
CA SER A 589 12.70 -39.65 -24.73
C SER A 589 11.50 -39.20 -25.56
N ALA A 590 11.71 -39.08 -26.88
CA ALA A 590 10.71 -38.56 -27.81
C ALA A 590 9.49 -39.50 -28.00
N ASN A 591 9.67 -40.81 -27.80
CA ASN A 591 8.66 -41.83 -28.06
C ASN A 591 7.92 -42.28 -26.79
N GLY A 592 8.20 -41.67 -25.63
CA GLY A 592 7.56 -41.98 -24.37
C GLY A 592 8.33 -41.36 -23.20
N SER A 593 7.63 -40.56 -22.39
CA SER A 593 8.18 -39.98 -21.16
C SER A 593 8.34 -41.04 -20.07
N THR A 594 9.48 -41.08 -19.40
CA THR A 594 9.53 -41.63 -18.04
C THR A 594 8.65 -40.77 -17.12
N SER A 595 8.03 -41.37 -16.09
CA SER A 595 7.13 -40.65 -15.18
C SER A 595 7.80 -39.51 -14.39
N LEU A 596 9.13 -39.51 -14.31
CA LEU A 596 9.95 -38.57 -13.54
C LEU A 596 10.66 -37.52 -14.42
N GLY A 597 10.75 -37.76 -15.73
CA GLY A 597 11.72 -37.11 -16.63
C GLY A 597 11.37 -35.69 -17.11
N TYR A 598 10.61 -34.89 -16.36
CA TYR A 598 10.10 -33.59 -16.81
C TYR A 598 10.88 -32.36 -16.32
N TYR A 599 11.90 -32.53 -15.47
CA TYR A 599 12.63 -31.39 -14.86
C TYR A 599 13.47 -30.58 -15.87
N TYR A 600 13.68 -31.09 -17.10
CA TYR A 600 14.32 -30.32 -18.17
C TYR A 600 13.49 -29.09 -18.62
N LEU A 601 12.21 -28.99 -18.26
CA LEU A 601 11.37 -27.81 -18.49
C LEU A 601 11.71 -26.64 -17.55
N ASN A 602 12.40 -26.92 -16.44
CA ASN A 602 12.74 -25.93 -15.43
C ASN A 602 14.05 -25.19 -15.79
N THR A 603 13.96 -24.38 -16.85
CA THR A 603 15.08 -23.61 -17.39
C THR A 603 15.07 -22.14 -16.97
N PHE A 604 16.20 -21.48 -17.15
CA PHE A 604 16.37 -20.03 -17.03
C PHE A 604 16.55 -19.36 -18.40
N ASP A 605 15.94 -19.90 -19.47
CA ASP A 605 16.09 -19.35 -20.83
C ASP A 605 15.31 -18.05 -21.05
N ASN A 606 14.33 -17.75 -20.20
CA ASN A 606 13.41 -16.63 -20.37
C ASN A 606 12.91 -16.13 -19.02
N LEU A 607 12.49 -14.86 -18.94
CA LEU A 607 11.98 -14.27 -17.69
C LEU A 607 10.76 -15.03 -17.14
N MET A 608 9.88 -15.52 -18.02
CA MET A 608 8.69 -16.28 -17.62
C MET A 608 9.03 -17.70 -17.13
N ALA A 609 9.96 -18.39 -17.78
CA ALA A 609 10.44 -19.69 -17.34
C ALA A 609 11.17 -19.57 -15.98
N SER A 610 12.11 -18.62 -15.89
CA SER A 610 12.82 -18.27 -14.66
C SER A 610 11.87 -17.88 -13.52
N GLY A 611 10.79 -17.14 -13.82
CA GLY A 611 9.77 -16.78 -12.83
C GLY A 611 9.01 -18.00 -12.31
N MET A 612 8.72 -18.98 -13.16
CA MET A 612 8.06 -20.23 -12.77
C MET A 612 9.01 -21.12 -11.96
N THR A 613 10.27 -21.28 -12.37
CA THR A 613 11.25 -22.09 -11.62
C THR A 613 11.51 -21.49 -10.24
N LEU A 614 11.64 -20.17 -10.11
CA LEU A 614 11.76 -19.51 -8.81
C LEU A 614 10.50 -19.63 -7.95
N PHE A 615 9.31 -19.67 -8.56
CA PHE A 615 8.08 -19.98 -7.83
C PHE A 615 8.08 -21.42 -7.30
N GLU A 616 8.46 -22.41 -8.10
CA GLU A 616 8.59 -23.82 -7.65
C GLU A 616 9.62 -23.97 -6.54
N LEU A 617 10.79 -23.33 -6.67
CA LEU A 617 11.82 -23.29 -5.63
C LEU A 617 11.32 -22.64 -4.32
N THR A 618 10.39 -21.69 -4.40
CA THR A 618 9.76 -21.05 -3.22
C THR A 618 8.76 -21.97 -2.50
N VAL A 619 8.26 -23.02 -3.17
CA VAL A 619 7.46 -24.09 -2.53
C VAL A 619 8.35 -25.08 -1.76
N VAL A 620 9.68 -25.00 -1.91
CA VAL A 620 10.71 -25.75 -1.15
C VAL A 620 10.72 -27.27 -1.40
N ASN A 621 9.72 -27.84 -2.06
CA ASN A 621 9.76 -29.27 -2.43
C ASN A 621 10.73 -29.53 -3.59
N ASN A 622 11.48 -30.64 -3.56
CA ASN A 622 12.39 -31.11 -4.63
C ASN A 622 13.44 -30.10 -5.14
N TRP A 623 13.63 -28.97 -4.48
CA TRP A 623 14.49 -27.87 -4.94
C TRP A 623 15.96 -28.28 -5.16
N PHE A 624 16.44 -29.25 -4.39
CA PHE A 624 17.79 -29.78 -4.47
C PHE A 624 18.07 -30.54 -5.77
N ILE A 625 17.04 -31.04 -6.46
CA ILE A 625 17.17 -31.71 -7.78
C ILE A 625 17.62 -30.68 -8.81
N VAL A 626 16.91 -29.54 -8.88
CA VAL A 626 17.24 -28.42 -9.76
C VAL A 626 18.62 -27.86 -9.41
N MET A 627 18.89 -27.60 -8.12
CA MET A 627 20.19 -27.12 -7.66
C MET A 627 21.34 -28.05 -8.08
N ASN A 628 21.22 -29.35 -7.88
CA ASN A 628 22.29 -30.30 -8.23
C ASN A 628 22.45 -30.44 -9.74
N ALA A 629 21.38 -30.36 -10.53
CA ALA A 629 21.47 -30.42 -11.98
C ALA A 629 22.29 -29.24 -12.55
N TYR A 630 22.04 -28.01 -12.11
CA TYR A 630 22.87 -26.85 -12.45
C TYR A 630 24.29 -26.94 -11.86
N ALA A 631 24.46 -27.58 -10.70
CA ALA A 631 25.79 -27.82 -10.11
C ALA A 631 26.65 -28.80 -10.92
N PHE A 632 26.04 -29.79 -11.58
CA PHE A 632 26.73 -30.76 -12.42
C PHE A 632 26.93 -30.29 -13.87
N THR A 633 26.04 -29.45 -14.40
CA THR A 633 26.13 -28.92 -15.79
C THR A 633 26.98 -27.66 -15.92
N VAL A 634 26.83 -26.70 -15.00
CA VAL A 634 27.51 -25.40 -15.04
C VAL A 634 28.69 -25.36 -14.07
N GLY A 635 28.50 -25.88 -12.85
CA GLY A 635 29.58 -26.01 -11.86
C GLY A 635 29.13 -25.84 -10.41
N LEU A 636 29.93 -26.37 -9.48
CA LEU A 636 29.56 -26.49 -8.05
C LEU A 636 29.24 -25.16 -7.35
N TYR A 637 29.78 -24.03 -7.83
CA TYR A 637 29.54 -22.70 -7.27
C TYR A 637 28.07 -22.26 -7.41
N THR A 638 27.33 -22.81 -8.37
CA THR A 638 25.90 -22.50 -8.58
C THR A 638 25.02 -22.90 -7.39
N ARG A 639 25.45 -23.86 -6.56
CA ARG A 639 24.79 -24.21 -5.28
C ARG A 639 24.58 -22.97 -4.40
N ALA A 640 25.51 -22.02 -4.40
CA ALA A 640 25.41 -20.78 -3.63
C ALA A 640 24.24 -19.88 -4.07
N TYR A 641 23.91 -19.85 -5.37
CA TYR A 641 22.76 -19.09 -5.88
C TYR A 641 21.43 -19.65 -5.32
N PHE A 642 21.23 -20.96 -5.41
CA PHE A 642 19.99 -21.61 -4.91
C PHE A 642 19.88 -21.53 -3.39
N MET A 643 20.97 -21.72 -2.65
CA MET A 643 20.99 -21.55 -1.18
C MET A 643 20.69 -20.10 -0.76
N THR A 644 21.28 -19.11 -1.44
CA THR A 644 21.00 -17.68 -1.18
C THR A 644 19.55 -17.33 -1.50
N PHE A 645 19.02 -17.82 -2.62
CA PHE A 645 17.61 -17.66 -2.97
C PHE A 645 16.69 -18.25 -1.90
N TYR A 646 16.96 -19.47 -1.44
CA TYR A 646 16.19 -20.10 -0.36
C TYR A 646 16.21 -19.26 0.93
N LEU A 647 17.38 -18.82 1.39
CA LEU A 647 17.49 -18.02 2.61
C LEU A 647 16.71 -16.70 2.50
N VAL A 648 16.82 -16.00 1.37
CA VAL A 648 16.11 -14.73 1.16
C VAL A 648 14.61 -14.94 1.02
N THR A 649 14.15 -15.94 0.24
CA THR A 649 12.70 -16.20 0.09
C THR A 649 12.07 -16.69 1.39
N MET A 650 12.75 -17.53 2.17
CA MET A 650 12.32 -17.96 3.49
C MET A 650 12.11 -16.77 4.44
N ILE A 651 13.04 -15.82 4.49
CA ILE A 651 12.92 -14.60 5.31
C ILE A 651 11.76 -13.73 4.82
N VAL A 652 11.65 -13.48 3.51
CA VAL A 652 10.57 -12.64 2.98
C VAL A 652 9.21 -13.31 3.15
N LEU A 653 9.09 -14.61 2.89
CA LEU A 653 7.84 -15.37 3.02
C LEU A 653 7.37 -15.44 4.48
N THR A 654 8.26 -15.67 5.44
CA THR A 654 7.90 -15.66 6.87
C THR A 654 7.42 -14.29 7.34
N ILE A 655 8.04 -13.19 6.88
CA ILE A 655 7.56 -11.82 7.14
C ILE A 655 6.20 -11.56 6.48
N VAL A 656 5.98 -11.99 5.23
CA VAL A 656 4.69 -11.85 4.53
C VAL A 656 3.58 -12.63 5.23
N VAL A 657 3.84 -13.86 5.64
CA VAL A 657 2.90 -14.71 6.38
C VAL A 657 2.61 -14.12 7.76
N SER A 658 3.63 -13.66 8.50
CA SER A 658 3.48 -12.95 9.78
C SER A 658 2.58 -11.72 9.63
N SER A 659 2.87 -10.84 8.66
CA SER A 659 2.09 -9.62 8.41
C SER A 659 0.62 -9.92 8.09
N PHE A 660 0.36 -10.95 7.29
CA PHE A 660 -1.00 -11.38 6.97
C PHE A 660 -1.71 -11.98 8.20
N LEU A 661 -1.05 -12.87 8.94
CA LEU A 661 -1.59 -13.50 10.14
C LEU A 661 -1.93 -12.47 11.22
N GLU A 662 -1.08 -11.47 11.43
CA GLU A 662 -1.32 -10.43 12.43
C GLU A 662 -2.53 -9.57 12.05
N ALA A 663 -2.60 -9.08 10.81
CA ALA A 663 -3.74 -8.31 10.33
C ALA A 663 -5.07 -9.11 10.35
N PHE A 664 -5.00 -10.43 10.15
CA PHE A 664 -6.14 -11.35 10.21
C PHE A 664 -6.56 -11.66 11.65
N ARG A 665 -5.62 -11.97 12.55
CA ARG A 665 -5.82 -12.17 14.00
C ARG A 665 -6.46 -10.94 14.61
N PHE A 666 -5.86 -9.77 14.38
CA PHE A 666 -6.36 -8.47 14.80
C PHE A 666 -7.84 -8.30 14.41
N ARG A 667 -8.21 -8.53 13.15
CA ARG A 667 -9.59 -8.35 12.72
C ARG A 667 -10.56 -9.38 13.31
N ILE A 668 -10.12 -10.62 13.55
CA ILE A 668 -10.92 -11.62 14.26
C ILE A 668 -11.14 -11.21 15.73
N GLN A 669 -10.10 -10.73 16.41
CA GLN A 669 -10.18 -10.27 17.79
C GLN A 669 -11.08 -9.03 17.91
N TYR A 670 -10.87 -8.02 17.05
CA TYR A 670 -11.74 -6.85 16.92
C TYR A 670 -13.21 -7.25 16.75
N LYS A 671 -13.50 -8.17 15.81
CA LYS A 671 -14.88 -8.63 15.56
C LYS A 671 -15.49 -9.47 16.70
N ARG A 672 -14.68 -9.95 17.64
CA ARG A 672 -15.16 -10.60 18.87
C ARG A 672 -15.45 -9.59 19.98
N SER A 673 -14.70 -8.47 20.04
CA SER A 673 -14.88 -7.44 21.08
C SER A 673 -15.93 -6.38 20.75
N THR A 674 -16.16 -6.06 19.48
CA THR A 674 -17.17 -5.04 19.09
C THR A 674 -18.51 -5.63 18.68
N SER A 675 -19.62 -5.07 19.20
CA SER A 675 -20.96 -5.37 18.68
C SER A 675 -21.18 -4.72 17.31
N LYS A 676 -22.19 -5.19 16.55
CA LYS A 676 -22.60 -4.55 15.29
C LYS A 676 -22.90 -3.07 15.48
N ARG A 677 -23.57 -2.70 16.58
CA ARG A 677 -23.94 -1.32 16.90
C ARG A 677 -22.71 -0.44 17.15
N ASP A 678 -21.63 -1.00 17.69
CA ASP A 678 -20.37 -0.29 17.95
C ASP A 678 -19.48 -0.21 16.70
N GLU A 679 -19.70 -1.10 15.72
CA GLU A 679 -19.14 -1.00 14.37
C GLU A 679 -19.90 0.04 13.54
N GLU A 680 -21.23 0.07 13.63
CA GLU A 680 -22.09 1.05 12.97
C GLU A 680 -21.79 2.47 13.47
N LYS A 681 -21.77 2.71 14.79
CA LYS A 681 -21.38 4.00 15.40
C LYS A 681 -19.96 4.47 15.06
N MET A 682 -19.03 3.55 14.85
CA MET A 682 -17.64 3.90 14.49
C MET A 682 -17.52 4.32 13.02
N LEU A 683 -18.35 3.74 12.15
CA LEU A 683 -18.33 3.98 10.71
C LEU A 683 -19.31 5.06 10.27
N HIS A 684 -20.29 5.42 11.09
CA HIS A 684 -21.32 6.42 10.82
C HIS A 684 -21.37 7.40 11.99
N GLU A 685 -20.94 8.63 11.75
CA GLU A 685 -21.13 9.76 12.67
C GLU A 685 -22.43 10.46 12.30
N GLU A 686 -23.30 10.71 13.26
CA GLU A 686 -24.52 11.49 13.07
C GLU A 686 -24.24 12.94 13.48
N VAL A 687 -24.43 13.88 12.56
CA VAL A 687 -24.27 15.31 12.80
C VAL A 687 -25.61 16.01 12.56
N GLU A 688 -26.14 16.61 13.62
CA GLU A 688 -27.31 17.48 13.54
C GLU A 688 -26.88 18.90 13.17
N LEU A 689 -27.56 19.49 12.19
CA LEU A 689 -27.39 20.87 11.78
C LEU A 689 -28.69 21.63 12.06
N ARG A 690 -28.58 22.74 12.82
CA ARG A 690 -29.68 23.68 13.07
C ARG A 690 -29.49 24.93 12.23
N TRP A 691 -30.58 25.45 11.67
CA TRP A 691 -30.54 26.66 10.84
C TRP A 691 -29.99 27.89 11.59
N ASP A 692 -30.40 28.09 12.84
CA ASP A 692 -29.97 29.22 13.67
C ASP A 692 -28.46 29.17 14.00
N GLU A 693 -27.92 27.96 14.18
CA GLU A 693 -26.49 27.75 14.40
C GLU A 693 -25.68 27.93 13.10
N LEU A 694 -26.25 27.57 11.94
CA LEU A 694 -25.63 27.83 10.64
C LEU A 694 -25.46 29.33 10.38
N GLN A 695 -26.45 30.15 10.76
CA GLN A 695 -26.41 31.60 10.61
C GLN A 695 -25.37 32.28 11.53
N SER A 696 -24.95 31.66 12.63
CA SER A 696 -23.85 32.18 13.47
C SER A 696 -22.46 31.75 12.99
N ILE A 697 -22.37 30.61 12.29
CA ILE A 697 -21.12 30.07 11.73
C ILE A 697 -20.79 30.71 10.37
N VAL A 698 -21.78 30.87 9.48
CA VAL A 698 -21.64 31.40 8.12
C VAL A 698 -22.12 32.85 8.10
N GLN A 699 -21.20 33.79 7.89
CA GLN A 699 -21.53 35.23 7.83
C GLN A 699 -21.90 35.70 6.41
N ASP A 700 -21.59 34.89 5.38
CA ASP A 700 -21.84 35.23 3.97
C ASP A 700 -23.27 34.90 3.52
N PHE A 701 -24.06 35.95 3.28
CA PHE A 701 -25.48 35.87 2.93
C PHE A 701 -25.76 35.07 1.66
N GLN A 702 -24.92 35.19 0.62
CA GLN A 702 -25.09 34.45 -0.63
C GLN A 702 -24.92 32.93 -0.46
N LEU A 703 -24.03 32.51 0.45
CA LEU A 703 -23.76 31.11 0.75
C LEU A 703 -24.93 30.50 1.55
N LEU A 704 -25.46 31.26 2.52
CA LEU A 704 -26.72 30.97 3.21
C LEU A 704 -27.91 30.75 2.26
N GLU A 705 -28.08 31.62 1.25
CA GLU A 705 -29.18 31.48 0.27
C GLU A 705 -29.03 30.20 -0.59
N GLN A 706 -27.80 29.84 -1.00
CA GLN A 706 -27.55 28.58 -1.72
C GLN A 706 -27.84 27.33 -0.87
N LEU A 707 -27.54 27.38 0.43
CA LEU A 707 -27.78 26.25 1.34
C LEU A 707 -29.27 26.08 1.69
N ARG A 708 -30.06 27.16 1.60
CA ARG A 708 -31.51 27.21 1.89
C ARG A 708 -32.33 26.21 1.07
N SER A 709 -31.91 25.86 -0.16
CA SER A 709 -32.59 24.83 -0.97
C SER A 709 -32.29 23.39 -0.53
N THR A 710 -31.33 23.19 0.37
CA THR A 710 -30.88 21.86 0.84
C THR A 710 -31.17 21.58 2.31
N LEU A 711 -31.58 22.60 3.07
CA LEU A 711 -31.80 22.54 4.51
C LEU A 711 -33.25 22.95 4.83
N VAL A 712 -33.84 22.33 5.86
CA VAL A 712 -35.20 22.68 6.31
C VAL A 712 -35.12 23.96 7.15
N VAL A 713 -35.59 25.08 6.59
CA VAL A 713 -35.61 26.39 7.27
C VAL A 713 -36.44 26.29 8.55
N GLY A 714 -35.84 26.61 9.70
CA GLY A 714 -36.47 26.50 11.02
C GLY A 714 -36.55 25.08 11.60
N GLY A 715 -35.88 24.09 10.99
CA GLY A 715 -35.82 22.71 11.48
C GLY A 715 -34.40 22.23 11.81
N THR A 716 -34.31 21.03 12.40
CA THR A 716 -33.08 20.24 12.44
C THR A 716 -32.98 19.36 11.20
N THR A 717 -31.81 19.37 10.55
CA THR A 717 -31.48 18.39 9.51
C THR A 717 -30.33 17.52 9.99
N THR A 718 -30.54 16.21 9.97
CA THR A 718 -29.55 15.23 10.40
C THR A 718 -28.81 14.66 9.18
N PHE A 719 -27.48 14.62 9.28
CA PHE A 719 -26.59 14.07 8.27
C PHE A 719 -25.81 12.89 8.85
N ILE A 720 -25.59 11.87 8.02
CA ILE A 720 -24.77 10.71 8.36
C ILE A 720 -23.45 10.83 7.60
N GLY A 721 -22.36 11.01 8.34
CA GLY A 721 -20.99 10.95 7.83
C GLY A 721 -20.50 9.52 7.86
N SER A 722 -20.40 8.88 6.70
CA SER A 722 -19.89 7.52 6.58
C SER A 722 -18.37 7.48 6.34
N ARG A 723 -17.64 6.63 7.07
CA ARG A 723 -16.19 6.42 6.92
C ARG A 723 -15.87 5.17 6.10
N PRO A 724 -14.90 5.21 5.17
CA PRO A 724 -14.38 4.00 4.54
C PRO A 724 -13.66 3.11 5.56
N ARG A 725 -13.89 1.79 5.50
CA ARG A 725 -13.21 0.80 6.35
C ARG A 725 -11.73 0.65 5.95
N THR A 726 -10.85 1.47 6.51
CA THR A 726 -9.39 1.43 6.26
C THR A 726 -8.62 0.75 7.39
N ARG A 727 -7.36 0.35 7.10
CA ARG A 727 -6.44 -0.20 8.13
C ARG A 727 -6.11 0.83 9.21
N GLU A 728 -5.93 2.10 8.84
CA GLU A 728 -5.58 3.17 9.80
C GLU A 728 -6.69 3.39 10.83
N VAL A 729 -7.95 3.46 10.39
CA VAL A 729 -9.14 3.60 11.26
C VAL A 729 -9.22 2.48 12.29
N LEU A 730 -8.85 1.26 11.90
CA LEU A 730 -8.78 0.10 12.80
C LEU A 730 -7.57 0.15 13.75
N GLN A 731 -6.39 0.55 13.25
CA GLN A 731 -5.17 0.70 14.05
C GLN A 731 -5.29 1.79 15.13
N ARG A 732 -5.96 2.92 14.82
CA ARG A 732 -6.26 3.96 15.83
C ARG A 732 -7.05 3.39 17.01
N ARG A 733 -8.06 2.54 16.75
CA ARG A 733 -8.86 1.91 17.80
C ARG A 733 -8.09 0.82 18.56
N MET A 734 -7.16 0.11 17.91
CA MET A 734 -6.27 -0.85 18.56
C MET A 734 -5.36 -0.18 19.59
N TYR A 735 -4.63 0.86 19.16
CA TYR A 735 -3.63 1.54 19.97
C TYR A 735 -4.21 2.70 20.79
N THR A 736 -5.52 2.77 21.03
CA THR A 736 -6.18 3.94 21.64
C THR A 736 -5.48 4.43 22.92
N HIS A 737 -5.13 3.51 23.83
CA HIS A 737 -4.41 3.85 25.07
C HIS A 737 -2.97 4.31 24.81
N GLU A 738 -2.21 3.55 24.02
CA GLU A 738 -0.83 3.89 23.64
C GLU A 738 -0.73 5.22 22.88
N ILE A 739 -1.76 5.59 22.09
CA ILE A 739 -1.82 6.87 21.39
C ILE A 739 -1.85 8.05 22.37
N TYR A 740 -2.62 7.97 23.47
CA TYR A 740 -2.61 9.04 24.48
C TYR A 740 -1.23 9.18 25.13
N GLU A 741 -0.56 8.07 25.43
CA GLU A 741 0.81 8.08 25.95
C GLU A 741 1.79 8.71 24.95
N TRP A 742 1.74 8.30 23.67
CA TRP A 742 2.61 8.84 22.61
C TRP A 742 2.38 10.33 22.34
N LEU A 743 1.13 10.81 22.49
CA LEU A 743 0.80 12.23 22.35
C LEU A 743 1.34 13.03 23.54
N ALA A 744 1.22 12.53 24.77
CA ALA A 744 1.78 13.15 25.96
C ALA A 744 3.32 13.19 25.92
N GLU A 745 3.97 12.10 25.49
CA GLU A 745 5.42 12.07 25.24
C GLU A 745 5.85 13.13 24.22
N ALA A 746 5.15 13.23 23.08
CA ALA A 746 5.47 14.20 22.03
C ALA A 746 5.31 15.65 22.51
N GLU A 747 4.31 15.95 23.33
CA GLU A 747 4.15 17.28 23.94
C GLU A 747 5.28 17.62 24.92
N ILE A 748 5.81 16.62 25.64
CA ILE A 748 6.98 16.79 26.51
C ILE A 748 8.24 17.03 25.66
N GLU A 749 8.41 16.33 24.55
CA GLU A 749 9.51 16.58 23.60
C GLU A 749 9.42 17.96 22.93
N GLU A 750 8.23 18.42 22.54
CA GLU A 750 7.99 19.76 21.97
C GLU A 750 8.28 20.87 22.98
N LYS A 751 7.90 20.68 24.26
CA LYS A 751 8.25 21.59 25.35
C LYS A 751 9.76 21.62 25.63
N ARG A 752 10.46 20.47 25.52
CA ARG A 752 11.92 20.37 25.71
C ARG A 752 12.75 20.94 24.55
N SER A 753 12.23 20.89 23.33
CA SER A 753 12.95 21.32 22.12
C SER A 753 12.79 22.82 21.80
N GLY A 754 12.15 23.59 22.69
CA GLY A 754 12.09 25.05 22.58
C GLY A 754 10.93 25.60 21.75
N SER A 755 9.99 24.77 21.29
CA SER A 755 8.74 25.22 20.68
C SER A 755 7.62 25.33 21.73
N GLY A 756 7.86 26.10 22.79
CA GLY A 756 6.86 26.37 23.83
C GLY A 756 5.76 27.34 23.34
N PRO A 757 4.55 27.28 23.93
CA PRO A 757 3.51 28.26 23.65
C PRO A 757 3.83 29.61 24.33
N ILE A 758 3.79 30.67 23.52
CA ILE A 758 3.58 32.08 23.90
C ILE A 758 4.54 32.66 24.95
N GLY A 759 5.48 33.50 24.47
CA GLY A 759 6.21 34.48 25.25
C GLY A 759 6.69 35.61 24.34
N SER A 760 6.06 36.78 24.45
CA SER A 760 6.43 38.11 23.88
C SER A 760 7.57 38.13 22.84
N PHE A 761 7.21 38.32 21.56
CA PHE A 761 8.14 38.72 20.51
C PHE A 761 8.03 40.23 20.31
N ASP A 762 8.83 40.99 21.06
CA ASP A 762 9.10 42.41 20.83
C ASP A 762 10.56 42.71 21.21
N GLU A 763 11.19 43.63 20.47
CA GLU A 763 12.46 44.32 20.77
C GLU A 763 13.76 43.49 20.94
N ILE A 764 14.54 43.37 19.85
CA ILE A 764 15.77 44.18 19.59
C ILE A 764 16.52 43.63 18.36
N GLY A 765 17.08 44.52 17.54
CA GLY A 765 17.99 44.21 16.44
C GLY A 765 19.41 44.74 16.69
N ALA A 766 20.37 44.31 15.86
CA ALA A 766 21.82 44.40 16.06
C ALA A 766 22.32 43.50 17.24
N ASP A 767 23.49 42.88 17.19
CA ASP A 767 24.70 43.23 16.43
C ASP A 767 25.53 41.99 15.98
N ASP A 768 26.68 42.25 15.35
CA ASP A 768 27.66 41.36 14.70
C ASP A 768 28.01 39.98 15.32
N GLY A 769 28.26 39.01 14.42
CA GLY A 769 29.62 38.45 14.25
C GLY A 769 30.09 37.19 15.01
N ALA A 770 30.87 36.37 14.26
CA ALA A 770 31.88 35.37 14.70
C ALA A 770 31.47 33.90 15.00
N ILE A 771 31.71 33.05 13.99
CA ILE A 771 32.68 31.92 13.93
C ILE A 771 32.91 31.02 15.17
N ALA A 772 33.07 29.71 14.87
CA ALA A 772 33.62 28.60 15.68
C ALA A 772 32.60 27.84 16.55
N SER A 773 32.64 26.51 16.71
CA SER A 773 33.25 25.35 16.02
C SER A 773 32.90 24.15 16.92
N ASP A 774 32.95 22.91 16.41
CA ASP A 774 32.77 21.71 17.24
C ASP A 774 33.66 21.70 18.49
N HIS A 775 33.17 21.15 19.60
CA HIS A 775 33.97 20.24 20.41
C HIS A 775 33.12 19.29 21.27
N ILE A 776 33.27 18.00 21.00
CA ILE A 776 32.87 16.90 21.88
C ILE A 776 33.83 16.87 23.08
N VAL A 777 33.31 16.78 24.30
CA VAL A 777 34.11 16.44 25.49
C VAL A 777 33.44 15.34 26.29
N LEU A 778 34.13 14.21 26.40
CA LEU A 778 33.88 13.13 27.35
C LEU A 778 34.72 13.37 28.62
N ASN A 779 34.09 13.30 29.78
CA ASN A 779 34.59 12.90 31.11
C ASN A 779 33.40 13.04 32.07
N GLY A 780 33.21 12.27 33.14
CA GLY A 780 34.10 11.39 33.90
C GLY A 780 33.63 11.51 35.36
N GLY A 781 33.38 10.41 36.07
CA GLY A 781 32.76 10.43 37.41
C GLY A 781 33.63 11.08 38.51
N PRO A 782 33.14 11.16 39.78
CA PRO A 782 32.91 9.91 40.53
C PRO A 782 31.73 9.88 41.55
N LEU A 783 31.38 8.63 41.91
CA LEU A 783 30.75 8.10 43.13
C LEU A 783 30.30 9.04 44.28
N SER A 784 29.04 8.88 44.71
CA SER A 784 28.65 8.95 46.13
C SER A 784 27.49 7.99 46.46
N GLN A 785 27.57 7.38 47.64
CA GLN A 785 26.82 6.23 48.18
C GLN A 785 25.31 6.41 48.46
N GLN A 786 24.67 5.28 48.81
CA GLN A 786 23.39 5.10 49.53
C GLN A 786 22.08 5.43 48.75
N ASN A 787 20.95 4.73 48.96
CA ASN A 787 20.65 3.61 49.85
C ASN A 787 19.59 2.67 49.24
N SER A 788 19.66 1.38 49.55
CA SER A 788 18.66 0.38 49.16
C SER A 788 17.64 0.16 50.28
N SER A 789 16.34 0.27 49.98
CA SER A 789 15.28 -0.23 50.86
C SER A 789 14.21 -0.96 50.06
N VAL A 790 14.27 -2.29 50.10
CA VAL A 790 13.20 -3.19 49.66
C VAL A 790 12.14 -3.24 50.75
N THR A 791 10.87 -3.01 50.41
CA THR A 791 9.73 -3.31 51.29
C THR A 791 8.77 -4.26 50.58
N THR A 792 8.62 -5.45 51.16
CA THR A 792 7.73 -6.51 50.71
C THR A 792 6.34 -6.38 51.32
N SER A 793 5.30 -6.53 50.46
CA SER A 793 3.98 -7.12 50.78
C SER A 793 3.10 -6.45 51.85
N PRO A 794 1.87 -6.94 52.15
CA PRO A 794 0.94 -7.75 51.33
C PRO A 794 -0.50 -7.18 51.24
N MET A 795 -1.18 -7.38 50.10
CA MET A 795 -2.54 -7.98 50.01
C MET A 795 -2.91 -8.24 48.55
#